data_AF-A0A517NBT3-F1
#
_entry.id   AF-A0A517NBT3-F1
#
_cell.length_a   1.000
_cell.length_b   1.000
_cell.length_c   1.000
_cell.angle_alpha   90.00
_cell.angle_beta   90.00
_cell.angle_gamma   90.00
#
_symmetry.space_group_name_H-M   'P 1'
#
loop_
_entity.id
_entity.type
_entity.pdbx_description
1 polymer ?
#
loop_
_entity_poly.entity_id
_entity_poly.type
_entity_poly.pdbx_seq_one_letter_code
_entity_poly.pdbx_strand_id
1 'polypeptide(L)'
;MSTYPMTTWKSRQLLAFVAIVISVSAFNPSTCVGQTKERSDSLALNELFAGQNCDARSEDIYRRAMAMEVPRRYQYLTDWVLPGPNHADLRLTVGYVASDGQADPADNSTQSKLLVSPDDHGLLIVDGGKLVSPAVELIEAAARTGQLKSVRDALAADDPPSPADANDRQAMLALIEIHAGQTDQAAQRLEHLFQNIWTDDLSVWESHDAVLLCLMAASRSKETAFVSVDAGQRIMSAFKYMIDRPVWHRYLWAAVANLKLVIEPTTESEWAEANAVAQQWYPVTVARSREHGGGFPASVWRVTQGGVQNLASHSDDYLFFRTPMQGSYSFEADVDCFGWRDSQLLAGGYWLKTFNDLQSYGRGVLRGDLQGGTIDPPLTDVRKSGQLRYRTRVDGDEATTFFNGRLVHRQLNSDVANMAGDEAVQASFPWAAIRSSYRHFGGGKDFRISGTPDVPEVVFMSDHPQLPGWYEYFHESNQADLADWSFEIANEEDLESRWGQINGRANYELAKGCNAESLLVYTRPVLEDGSVEYQFWYQPGKFEVHPAIGQRCLILGSDAVESHLITDGKFDRTGRRPDNRLHRAVRSTDVPDVTPLSSVLREGSWNTMMVSIVADQLSLFLNNSLVHRQRLGEHDPRKFGLFHYRDRTAARVRRVRWAGDWSTDLPRLDQQPLATPLTELSEDSRQRLTHLFEVKMGVDVLTSKRIIVSDGNPVQHFHATADGLEMNRPAESGYRNALLSPAIEVAGDFDITAKFDQLNTQSELGKTATVTLSIEAENAKSDVAALQRKCDPENEQTVQCLYMQTIDGDDRRHYFSHSPVEANDGRLRLSRRGSTVYYQFAYNDSDQFRLIGQTEFTADKLKANGIKFGGQIQGSSGFTNVRWTDFRVRAEYLREQGPEEAENLIAKLDEDRDQLAKTLAFDYSMAPPPSNLFYHWNRQQDRQWKASDHGLLVERAGSDHWSSTGIMFTPDVTGDFDATIRFDPSRLAIPTIGKKSSIHLQIKLDDDRETQLNSILARLPEGDFVAEGQMRIQKPDGTDRFERLGGFTIVAADRLRVVRRGPRFYILIGTDGAGDQLIGSFIGGDAPLPSGGIRTMIHTGGDGRSSLVLLNEFELHASMIDVSAFAPVALPLDFNQAMTPQSQPSSLPTARTGRTPSSKPPDPPPVKAKPRSFLQSIFDLF
;
A
#
# COMPACT_ATOMS: atom_id res chain seq x y z
N MET A 1 13.97 37.61 -25.69
CA MET A 1 14.96 38.60 -26.18
C MET A 1 16.30 37.90 -26.37
N SER A 2 17.00 38.22 -27.47
CA SER A 2 18.34 37.78 -27.92
C SER A 2 18.31 36.87 -29.15
N THR A 3 18.29 37.54 -30.30
CA THR A 3 18.41 37.09 -31.70
C THR A 3 19.85 36.76 -32.11
N TYR A 4 20.07 35.73 -32.94
CA TYR A 4 21.03 35.64 -34.08
C TYR A 4 20.85 34.27 -34.80
N PRO A 5 21.27 34.07 -36.08
CA PRO A 5 20.34 33.71 -37.15
C PRO A 5 20.66 32.38 -37.90
N MET A 6 19.68 31.90 -38.66
CA MET A 6 19.86 30.88 -39.70
C MET A 6 20.73 31.39 -40.85
N THR A 7 21.76 30.64 -41.26
CA THR A 7 22.06 30.39 -42.69
C THR A 7 23.05 29.22 -42.89
N THR A 8 22.71 28.37 -43.89
CA THR A 8 23.57 27.52 -44.73
C THR A 8 24.34 26.34 -44.12
N TRP A 9 23.70 25.16 -44.06
CA TRP A 9 24.36 23.84 -44.03
C TRP A 9 23.64 22.86 -44.96
N LYS A 10 23.72 23.10 -46.28
CA LYS A 10 23.39 22.11 -47.33
C LYS A 10 24.44 22.26 -48.43
N SER A 11 25.54 21.50 -48.37
CA SER A 11 26.44 21.20 -49.51
C SER A 11 27.78 20.52 -49.16
N ARG A 12 28.04 20.05 -47.92
CA ARG A 12 29.32 19.37 -47.60
C ARG A 12 29.24 17.87 -47.24
N GLN A 13 28.07 17.28 -47.05
CA GLN A 13 27.96 15.85 -46.75
C GLN A 13 27.84 14.94 -48.00
N LEU A 14 27.48 15.49 -49.17
CA LEU A 14 27.34 14.68 -50.40
C LEU A 14 28.70 14.32 -51.04
N LEU A 15 29.75 15.10 -50.80
CA LEU A 15 31.08 14.86 -51.37
C LEU A 15 31.95 13.90 -50.56
N ALA A 16 31.68 13.72 -49.26
CA ALA A 16 32.36 12.74 -48.42
C ALA A 16 31.83 11.31 -48.68
N PHE A 17 30.55 11.17 -49.03
CA PHE A 17 29.92 9.87 -49.29
C PHE A 17 30.39 9.23 -50.61
N VAL A 18 30.67 10.03 -51.65
CA VAL A 18 31.17 9.53 -52.94
C VAL A 18 32.66 9.13 -52.86
N ALA A 19 33.44 9.71 -51.96
CA ALA A 19 34.86 9.36 -51.81
C ALA A 19 35.09 8.03 -51.07
N ILE A 20 34.21 7.65 -50.13
CA ILE A 20 34.33 6.39 -49.36
C ILE A 20 33.91 5.18 -50.21
N VAL A 21 32.95 5.35 -51.13
CA VAL A 21 32.51 4.27 -52.03
C VAL A 21 33.58 3.90 -53.07
N ILE A 22 34.52 4.79 -53.38
CA ILE A 22 35.59 4.52 -54.37
C ILE A 22 36.85 3.91 -53.72
N SER A 23 37.01 3.97 -52.39
CA SER A 23 38.23 3.47 -51.70
C SER A 23 38.16 2.03 -51.16
N VAL A 24 37.03 1.33 -51.26
CA VAL A 24 36.90 -0.06 -50.77
C VAL A 24 37.21 -1.11 -51.86
N SER A 25 37.45 -0.71 -53.11
CA SER A 25 37.71 -1.66 -54.22
C SER A 25 39.16 -2.15 -54.36
N ALA A 26 39.98 -2.11 -53.30
CA ALA A 26 41.40 -2.44 -53.41
C ALA A 26 41.93 -3.31 -52.25
N PHE A 27 41.46 -4.55 -52.09
CA PHE A 27 42.24 -5.60 -51.41
C PHE A 27 41.96 -7.01 -51.95
N ASN A 28 43.04 -7.65 -52.43
CA ASN A 28 43.31 -9.06 -52.78
C ASN A 28 42.58 -9.76 -53.96
N PRO A 29 43.28 -9.96 -55.11
CA PRO A 29 42.92 -10.96 -56.11
C PRO A 29 43.77 -12.23 -55.89
N SER A 30 43.26 -13.21 -55.14
CA SER A 30 43.80 -14.57 -55.12
C SER A 30 42.84 -15.54 -54.43
N THR A 31 41.88 -16.08 -55.18
CA THR A 31 41.60 -17.53 -55.32
C THR A 31 40.25 -17.75 -56.01
N CYS A 32 40.18 -18.85 -56.78
CA CYS A 32 38.99 -19.50 -57.36
C CYS A 32 38.41 -18.91 -58.66
N VAL A 33 39.00 -19.39 -59.76
CA VAL A 33 38.28 -19.68 -61.02
C VAL A 33 37.17 -20.69 -60.70
N GLY A 34 35.94 -20.21 -60.67
CA GLY A 34 34.72 -21.03 -60.57
C GLY A 34 33.52 -20.16 -60.93
N GLN A 35 32.93 -20.43 -62.09
CA GLN A 35 31.70 -19.87 -62.67
C GLN A 35 31.16 -18.58 -62.00
N THR A 36 31.40 -17.43 -62.64
CA THR A 36 30.64 -16.21 -62.40
C THR A 36 29.16 -16.46 -62.70
N LYS A 37 28.38 -16.84 -61.69
CA LYS A 37 26.96 -16.53 -61.63
C LYS A 37 26.86 -15.00 -61.72
N GLU A 38 26.14 -14.49 -62.71
CA GLU A 38 25.74 -13.07 -62.74
C GLU A 38 25.22 -12.71 -61.35
N ARG A 39 25.87 -11.78 -60.66
CA ARG A 39 25.36 -11.27 -59.39
C ARG A 39 24.09 -10.50 -59.74
N SER A 40 22.94 -11.06 -59.36
CA SER A 40 21.64 -10.39 -59.49
C SER A 40 21.72 -9.00 -58.85
N ASP A 41 21.14 -7.99 -59.49
CA ASP A 41 21.00 -6.64 -58.92
C ASP A 41 20.36 -6.70 -57.51
N SER A 42 19.47 -7.68 -57.29
CA SER A 42 18.85 -7.94 -55.99
C SER A 42 19.85 -8.37 -54.90
N LEU A 43 20.86 -9.18 -55.23
CA LEU A 43 21.90 -9.59 -54.28
C LEU A 43 22.78 -8.38 -53.90
N ALA A 44 23.09 -7.51 -54.86
CA ALA A 44 23.84 -6.29 -54.61
C ALA A 44 23.05 -5.30 -53.73
N LEU A 45 21.74 -5.17 -53.96
CA LEU A 45 20.87 -4.33 -53.13
C LEU A 45 20.75 -4.87 -51.69
N ASN A 46 20.64 -6.19 -51.51
CA ASN A 46 20.64 -6.81 -50.18
C ASN A 46 21.96 -6.57 -49.43
N GLU A 47 23.12 -6.68 -50.10
CA GLU A 47 24.43 -6.38 -49.49
C GLU A 47 24.56 -4.90 -49.10
N LEU A 48 24.00 -3.98 -49.89
CA LEU A 48 24.12 -2.53 -49.67
C LEU A 48 23.20 -1.99 -48.56
N PHE A 49 21.98 -2.51 -48.46
CA PHE A 49 20.99 -2.04 -47.48
C PHE A 49 20.88 -2.93 -46.24
N ALA A 50 21.58 -4.07 -46.21
CA ALA A 50 21.28 -5.24 -45.37
C ALA A 50 19.90 -5.82 -45.70
N GLY A 51 19.80 -7.16 -45.80
CA GLY A 51 18.57 -7.89 -46.18
C GLY A 51 17.30 -7.44 -45.44
N GLN A 52 17.47 -7.06 -44.17
CA GLN A 52 16.45 -6.52 -43.27
C GLN A 52 15.83 -5.17 -43.69
N ASN A 53 16.45 -4.42 -44.61
CA ASN A 53 15.93 -3.13 -45.10
C ASN A 53 15.50 -3.17 -46.59
N CYS A 54 15.40 -4.35 -47.18
CA CYS A 54 15.11 -4.49 -48.62
C CYS A 54 13.66 -4.16 -48.99
N ASP A 55 13.44 -3.86 -50.28
CA ASP A 55 12.36 -3.08 -50.93
C ASP A 55 10.89 -3.24 -50.47
N ALA A 56 10.54 -4.25 -49.67
CA ALA A 56 9.17 -4.48 -49.19
C ALA A 56 9.15 -4.84 -47.70
N ARG A 57 8.30 -4.16 -46.92
CA ARG A 57 8.13 -4.42 -45.49
C ARG A 57 7.43 -5.75 -45.25
N SER A 58 7.72 -6.41 -44.13
CA SER A 58 7.18 -7.73 -43.78
C SER A 58 5.65 -7.75 -43.76
N GLU A 59 4.98 -6.65 -43.39
CA GLU A 59 3.51 -6.56 -43.46
C GLU A 59 2.98 -6.60 -44.91
N ASP A 60 3.68 -5.98 -45.86
CA ASP A 60 3.26 -5.93 -47.26
C ASP A 60 3.39 -7.32 -47.90
N ILE A 61 4.48 -8.03 -47.58
CA ILE A 61 4.70 -9.42 -47.99
C ILE A 61 3.62 -10.32 -47.39
N TYR A 62 3.34 -10.17 -46.10
CA TYR A 62 2.28 -10.89 -45.41
C TYR A 62 0.91 -10.66 -46.07
N ARG A 63 0.48 -9.40 -46.27
CA ARG A 63 -0.82 -9.08 -46.89
C ARG A 63 -0.93 -9.66 -48.30
N ARG A 64 0.15 -9.56 -49.09
CA ARG A 64 0.19 -10.11 -50.45
C ARG A 64 0.09 -11.64 -50.43
N ALA A 65 0.77 -12.30 -49.50
CA ALA A 65 0.72 -13.75 -49.34
C ALA A 65 -0.67 -14.23 -48.91
N MET A 66 -1.34 -13.51 -48.00
CA MET A 66 -2.70 -13.84 -47.54
C MET A 66 -3.74 -13.73 -48.66
N ALA A 67 -3.54 -12.86 -49.65
CA ALA A 67 -4.37 -12.76 -50.85
C ALA A 67 -4.15 -13.90 -51.87
N MET A 68 -3.22 -14.83 -51.64
CA MET A 68 -2.95 -15.97 -52.51
C MET A 68 -3.55 -17.28 -51.97
N GLU A 69 -3.93 -18.16 -52.89
CA GLU A 69 -4.25 -19.56 -52.62
C GLU A 69 -3.06 -20.32 -52.01
N VAL A 70 -3.35 -21.27 -51.12
CA VAL A 70 -2.33 -21.92 -50.26
C VAL A 70 -1.10 -22.48 -51.00
N PRO A 71 -1.22 -23.20 -52.14
CA PRO A 71 -0.04 -23.70 -52.86
C PRO A 71 0.83 -22.59 -53.47
N ARG A 72 0.20 -21.52 -53.97
CA ARG A 72 0.90 -20.36 -54.53
C ARG A 72 1.51 -19.50 -53.43
N ARG A 73 0.81 -19.39 -52.30
CA ARG A 73 1.29 -18.76 -51.07
C ARG A 73 2.56 -19.46 -50.57
N TYR A 74 2.56 -20.79 -50.51
CA TYR A 74 3.73 -21.58 -50.12
C TYR A 74 4.95 -21.25 -50.99
N GLN A 75 4.81 -21.31 -52.32
CA GLN A 75 5.90 -20.99 -53.26
C GLN A 75 6.39 -19.54 -53.08
N TYR A 76 5.46 -18.59 -53.04
CA TYR A 76 5.79 -17.17 -52.87
C TYR A 76 6.55 -16.90 -51.56
N LEU A 77 6.13 -17.52 -50.46
CA LEU A 77 6.79 -17.38 -49.15
C LEU A 77 8.11 -18.16 -49.10
N THR A 78 8.23 -19.31 -49.76
CA THR A 78 9.49 -20.05 -49.86
C THR A 78 10.57 -19.21 -50.53
N ASP A 79 10.26 -18.60 -51.68
CA ASP A 79 11.19 -17.76 -52.44
C ASP A 79 11.63 -16.51 -51.67
N TRP A 80 10.78 -16.00 -50.77
CA TRP A 80 11.04 -14.80 -49.99
C TRP A 80 11.73 -15.08 -48.66
N VAL A 81 11.33 -16.14 -47.94
CA VAL A 81 11.84 -16.45 -46.59
C VAL A 81 13.16 -17.21 -46.64
N LEU A 82 13.24 -18.28 -47.45
CA LEU A 82 14.41 -19.15 -47.47
C LEU A 82 15.52 -18.56 -48.35
N PRO A 83 16.80 -18.78 -48.00
CA PRO A 83 17.93 -18.39 -48.84
C PRO A 83 17.79 -18.95 -50.26
N GLY A 84 18.14 -18.13 -51.26
CA GLY A 84 17.91 -18.48 -52.66
C GLY A 84 18.69 -17.62 -53.66
N PRO A 85 18.33 -17.63 -54.95
CA PRO A 85 19.05 -16.88 -55.97
C PRO A 85 18.90 -15.36 -55.84
N ASN A 86 17.90 -14.88 -55.08
CA ASN A 86 17.56 -13.47 -54.95
C ASN A 86 18.08 -12.82 -53.66
N HIS A 87 18.41 -13.62 -52.65
CA HIS A 87 18.91 -13.21 -51.34
C HIS A 87 19.57 -14.38 -50.62
N ALA A 88 20.54 -14.12 -49.75
CA ALA A 88 21.40 -15.15 -49.16
C ALA A 88 21.10 -15.44 -47.67
N ASP A 89 20.22 -14.64 -47.07
CA ASP A 89 19.87 -14.62 -45.65
C ASP A 89 18.54 -15.32 -45.37
N LEU A 90 18.35 -15.84 -44.16
CA LEU A 90 17.06 -16.39 -43.74
C LEU A 90 16.19 -15.25 -43.19
N ARG A 91 15.01 -15.02 -43.77
CA ARG A 91 14.17 -13.86 -43.41
C ARG A 91 13.04 -14.21 -42.46
N LEU A 92 13.31 -14.15 -41.16
CA LEU A 92 12.28 -14.32 -40.13
C LEU A 92 11.40 -13.09 -39.87
N THR A 93 11.92 -11.92 -40.22
CA THR A 93 11.42 -10.56 -39.91
C THR A 93 9.96 -10.43 -39.47
N VAL A 94 9.70 -9.63 -38.45
CA VAL A 94 8.34 -9.39 -37.96
C VAL A 94 7.74 -8.11 -38.52
N GLY A 95 6.43 -8.11 -38.71
CA GLY A 95 5.62 -6.94 -38.97
C GLY A 95 4.57 -6.75 -37.88
N TYR A 96 4.12 -5.51 -37.71
CA TYR A 96 3.10 -5.15 -36.72
C TYR A 96 1.89 -4.56 -37.41
N VAL A 97 0.75 -5.21 -37.27
CA VAL A 97 -0.49 -4.82 -37.96
C VAL A 97 -1.51 -4.41 -36.91
N ALA A 98 -2.10 -3.23 -37.09
CA ALA A 98 -3.25 -2.80 -36.29
C ALA A 98 -4.38 -3.83 -36.42
N SER A 99 -5.13 -4.05 -35.35
CA SER A 99 -6.41 -4.77 -35.43
C SER A 99 -7.39 -3.86 -36.15
N ASP A 100 -7.43 -3.95 -37.48
CA ASP A 100 -8.48 -3.33 -38.24
C ASP A 100 -9.80 -3.95 -37.77
N GLY A 101 -10.73 -3.13 -37.27
CA GLY A 101 -12.08 -3.57 -36.85
C GLY A 101 -12.93 -4.16 -38.00
N GLN A 102 -12.29 -4.73 -39.03
CA GLN A 102 -12.81 -5.57 -40.09
C GLN A 102 -12.01 -6.88 -40.14
N ALA A 103 -11.88 -7.59 -39.01
CA ALA A 103 -11.41 -8.96 -39.05
C ALA A 103 -12.35 -9.79 -39.95
N ASP A 104 -11.76 -10.65 -40.78
CA ASP A 104 -12.46 -11.72 -41.48
C ASP A 104 -13.23 -12.55 -40.42
N PRO A 105 -14.56 -12.73 -40.55
CA PRO A 105 -15.36 -13.51 -39.58
C PRO A 105 -14.92 -14.97 -39.43
N ALA A 106 -13.94 -15.44 -40.21
CA ALA A 106 -13.33 -16.77 -40.09
C ALA A 106 -12.13 -16.86 -39.11
N ASP A 107 -11.55 -15.74 -38.63
CA ASP A 107 -10.41 -15.76 -37.69
C ASP A 107 -10.86 -15.43 -36.26
N ASN A 108 -11.24 -16.48 -35.53
CA ASN A 108 -11.68 -16.43 -34.12
C ASN A 108 -10.55 -16.24 -33.09
N SER A 109 -9.30 -16.06 -33.52
CA SER A 109 -8.15 -16.18 -32.60
C SER A 109 -7.76 -14.90 -31.85
N THR A 110 -8.27 -13.73 -32.25
CA THR A 110 -7.78 -12.43 -31.73
C THR A 110 -8.84 -11.32 -31.77
N GLN A 111 -10.12 -11.68 -31.64
CA GLN A 111 -11.23 -10.72 -31.59
C GLN A 111 -11.66 -10.49 -30.14
N SER A 112 -11.63 -9.21 -29.73
CA SER A 112 -12.33 -8.61 -28.58
C SER A 112 -13.16 -9.55 -27.73
N LYS A 113 -12.57 -10.13 -26.69
CA LYS A 113 -13.34 -10.68 -25.58
C LYS A 113 -13.28 -9.71 -24.42
N LEU A 114 -14.39 -9.00 -24.23
CA LEU A 114 -14.68 -8.33 -22.96
C LEU A 114 -15.58 -9.18 -22.05
N LEU A 115 -15.66 -10.46 -22.37
CA LEU A 115 -16.28 -11.47 -21.55
C LEU A 115 -15.15 -12.37 -21.09
N VAL A 116 -15.09 -12.64 -19.80
CA VAL A 116 -14.32 -13.74 -19.25
C VAL A 116 -14.88 -15.03 -19.88
N SER A 117 -14.39 -15.37 -21.07
CA SER A 117 -14.77 -16.62 -21.73
C SER A 117 -14.11 -17.76 -20.96
N PRO A 118 -14.68 -18.98 -20.98
CA PRO A 118 -14.03 -20.15 -20.42
C PRO A 118 -12.57 -20.35 -20.91
N ASP A 119 -12.26 -19.85 -22.11
CA ASP A 119 -10.93 -19.94 -22.73
C ASP A 119 -9.96 -18.81 -22.34
N ASP A 120 -10.40 -17.76 -21.64
CA ASP A 120 -9.57 -16.56 -21.38
C ASP A 120 -8.97 -16.54 -19.98
N HIS A 121 -9.11 -17.63 -19.22
CA HIS A 121 -8.37 -17.89 -17.98
C HIS A 121 -8.32 -16.66 -17.04
N GLY A 122 -9.44 -16.00 -16.75
CA GLY A 122 -9.52 -14.90 -15.76
C GLY A 122 -8.72 -13.63 -16.09
N LEU A 123 -8.51 -13.36 -17.37
CA LEU A 123 -7.84 -12.15 -17.87
C LEU A 123 -8.85 -11.05 -18.23
N LEU A 124 -8.42 -9.80 -18.12
CA LEU A 124 -9.09 -8.64 -18.74
C LEU A 124 -8.18 -8.11 -19.85
N ILE A 125 -8.64 -8.20 -21.10
CA ILE A 125 -7.85 -7.88 -22.30
C ILE A 125 -8.50 -6.71 -23.03
N VAL A 126 -7.67 -5.79 -23.54
CA VAL A 126 -8.10 -4.71 -24.44
C VAL A 126 -7.47 -4.96 -25.80
N ASP A 127 -8.26 -4.81 -26.88
CA ASP A 127 -7.77 -5.00 -28.25
C ASP A 127 -6.44 -4.29 -28.53
N GLY A 128 -5.57 -4.99 -29.26
CA GLY A 128 -4.30 -4.47 -29.73
C GLY A 128 -3.90 -5.12 -31.05
N GLY A 129 -2.78 -4.69 -31.60
CA GLY A 129 -2.26 -5.16 -32.89
C GLY A 129 -1.86 -6.64 -32.88
N LYS A 130 -1.71 -7.19 -34.09
CA LYS A 130 -1.21 -8.54 -34.35
C LYS A 130 0.23 -8.48 -34.83
N LEU A 131 1.04 -9.41 -34.31
CA LEU A 131 2.37 -9.68 -34.82
C LEU A 131 2.23 -10.65 -35.99
N VAL A 132 2.80 -10.30 -37.14
CA VAL A 132 2.79 -11.13 -38.35
C VAL A 132 4.22 -11.44 -38.79
N SER A 133 4.45 -12.61 -39.38
CA SER A 133 5.73 -12.97 -39.98
C SER A 133 5.52 -13.85 -41.21
N PRO A 134 6.10 -13.49 -42.37
CA PRO A 134 6.09 -14.35 -43.55
C PRO A 134 6.69 -15.75 -43.29
N ALA A 135 7.64 -15.87 -42.36
CA ALA A 135 8.23 -17.16 -41.99
C ALA A 135 7.26 -18.06 -41.22
N VAL A 136 6.47 -17.51 -40.30
CA VAL A 136 5.41 -18.26 -39.62
C VAL A 136 4.34 -18.71 -40.62
N GLU A 137 3.98 -17.85 -41.56
CA GLU A 137 3.01 -18.20 -42.61
C GLU A 137 3.56 -19.21 -43.63
N LEU A 138 4.87 -19.24 -43.84
CA LEU A 138 5.51 -20.30 -44.63
C LEU A 138 5.32 -21.66 -43.94
N ILE A 139 5.51 -21.72 -42.61
CA ILE A 139 5.31 -22.96 -41.83
C ILE A 139 3.86 -23.44 -41.96
N GLU A 140 2.89 -22.53 -41.78
CA GLU A 140 1.45 -22.84 -41.90
C GLU A 140 1.10 -23.32 -43.33
N ALA A 141 1.55 -22.59 -44.36
CA ALA A 141 1.31 -22.98 -45.75
C ALA A 141 1.97 -24.33 -46.08
N ALA A 142 3.21 -24.54 -45.63
CA ALA A 142 3.94 -25.79 -45.83
C ALA A 142 3.25 -26.97 -45.14
N ALA A 143 2.70 -26.79 -43.94
CA ALA A 143 1.93 -27.81 -43.23
C ALA A 143 0.67 -28.19 -44.02
N ARG A 144 -0.10 -27.19 -44.49
CA ARG A 144 -1.31 -27.42 -45.30
C ARG A 144 -1.03 -28.08 -46.66
N THR A 145 0.16 -27.87 -47.24
CA THR A 145 0.56 -28.52 -48.50
C THR A 145 1.37 -29.81 -48.31
N GLY A 146 1.61 -30.26 -47.07
CA GLY A 146 2.43 -31.44 -46.78
C GLY A 146 3.93 -31.27 -47.10
N GLN A 147 4.41 -30.03 -47.18
CA GLN A 147 5.79 -29.66 -47.54
C GLN A 147 6.67 -29.27 -46.35
N LEU A 148 6.19 -29.45 -45.11
CA LEU A 148 6.93 -29.05 -43.91
C LEU A 148 8.31 -29.72 -43.80
N LYS A 149 8.41 -30.99 -44.23
CA LYS A 149 9.70 -31.70 -44.31
C LYS A 149 10.65 -31.04 -45.33
N SER A 150 10.15 -30.58 -46.47
CA SER A 150 10.96 -29.90 -47.48
C SER A 150 11.57 -28.61 -46.94
N VAL A 151 10.82 -27.84 -46.15
CA VAL A 151 11.33 -26.63 -45.49
C VAL A 151 12.41 -26.98 -44.46
N ARG A 152 12.18 -28.01 -43.64
CA ARG A 152 13.17 -28.50 -42.65
C ARG A 152 14.46 -28.99 -43.31
N ASP A 153 14.35 -29.76 -44.40
CA ASP A 153 15.50 -30.30 -45.13
C ASP A 153 16.29 -29.17 -45.82
N ALA A 154 15.61 -28.14 -46.33
CA ALA A 154 16.26 -26.95 -46.89
C ALA A 154 17.07 -26.18 -45.83
N LEU A 155 16.52 -25.99 -44.63
CA LEU A 155 17.23 -25.35 -43.51
C LEU A 155 18.42 -26.17 -43.01
N ALA A 156 18.35 -27.50 -43.09
CA ALA A 156 19.45 -28.37 -42.68
C ALA A 156 20.60 -28.41 -43.69
N ALA A 157 20.31 -28.15 -44.97
CA ALA A 157 21.30 -28.10 -46.04
C ALA A 157 22.01 -26.74 -46.15
N ASP A 158 21.53 -25.73 -45.43
CA ASP A 158 22.05 -24.37 -45.46
C ASP A 158 23.13 -24.13 -44.38
N ASP A 159 24.24 -23.50 -44.79
CA ASP A 159 25.34 -23.12 -43.91
C ASP A 159 25.21 -21.62 -43.56
N PRO A 160 24.83 -21.27 -42.32
CA PRO A 160 24.53 -19.89 -41.94
C PRO A 160 25.79 -19.01 -42.06
N PRO A 161 25.73 -17.88 -42.78
CA PRO A 161 26.90 -17.05 -43.02
C PRO A 161 27.34 -16.22 -41.80
N SER A 162 26.49 -16.08 -40.78
CA SER A 162 26.79 -15.38 -39.53
C SER A 162 26.21 -16.08 -38.28
N PRO A 163 26.65 -15.71 -37.06
CA PRO A 163 26.01 -16.15 -35.83
C PRO A 163 24.52 -15.79 -35.73
N ALA A 164 24.12 -14.61 -36.25
CA ALA A 164 22.72 -14.20 -36.29
C ALA A 164 21.89 -15.13 -37.21
N ASP A 165 22.40 -15.46 -38.40
CA ASP A 165 21.75 -16.43 -39.30
C ASP A 165 21.68 -17.84 -38.67
N ALA A 166 22.69 -18.21 -37.87
CA ALA A 166 22.66 -19.47 -37.13
C ALA A 166 21.56 -19.48 -36.06
N ASN A 167 21.33 -18.35 -35.39
CA ASN A 167 20.23 -18.17 -34.44
C ASN A 167 18.86 -18.20 -35.16
N ASP A 168 18.72 -17.49 -36.28
CA ASP A 168 17.51 -17.49 -37.09
C ASP A 168 17.16 -18.90 -37.59
N ARG A 169 18.17 -19.67 -38.02
CA ARG A 169 17.97 -21.08 -38.39
C ARG A 169 17.48 -21.91 -37.20
N GLN A 170 18.06 -21.74 -36.01
CA GLN A 170 17.58 -22.44 -34.80
C GLN A 170 16.15 -22.05 -34.44
N ALA A 171 15.82 -20.75 -34.52
CA ALA A 171 14.48 -20.24 -34.27
C ALA A 171 13.46 -20.81 -35.25
N MET A 172 13.75 -20.81 -36.55
CA MET A 172 12.87 -21.38 -37.58
C MET A 172 12.62 -22.88 -37.34
N LEU A 173 13.66 -23.63 -36.98
CA LEU A 173 13.52 -25.06 -36.65
C LEU A 173 12.69 -25.27 -35.36
N ALA A 174 12.86 -24.40 -34.35
CA ALA A 174 12.04 -24.44 -33.14
C ALA A 174 10.56 -24.15 -33.46
N LEU A 175 10.27 -23.15 -34.29
CA LEU A 175 8.91 -22.83 -34.74
C LEU A 175 8.26 -23.99 -35.50
N ILE A 176 9.00 -24.67 -36.38
CA ILE A 176 8.53 -25.88 -37.09
C ILE A 176 8.17 -26.99 -36.09
N GLU A 177 8.98 -27.22 -35.07
CA GLU A 177 8.77 -28.28 -34.08
C GLU A 177 7.61 -27.97 -33.14
N ILE A 178 7.47 -26.72 -32.71
CA ILE A 178 6.31 -26.23 -31.97
C ILE A 178 5.04 -26.45 -32.80
N HIS A 179 5.06 -26.07 -34.08
CA HIS A 179 3.94 -26.25 -34.99
C HIS A 179 3.60 -27.74 -35.18
N ALA A 180 4.60 -28.61 -35.27
CA ALA A 180 4.44 -30.05 -35.42
C ALA A 180 4.07 -30.79 -34.11
N GLY A 181 3.95 -30.09 -32.98
CA GLY A 181 3.68 -30.69 -31.66
C GLY A 181 4.85 -31.51 -31.09
N GLN A 182 6.08 -31.28 -31.58
CA GLN A 182 7.30 -31.98 -31.15
C GLN A 182 7.97 -31.24 -29.98
N THR A 183 7.26 -31.19 -28.86
CA THR A 183 7.57 -30.33 -27.71
C THR A 183 8.99 -30.50 -27.15
N ASP A 184 9.51 -31.72 -27.00
CA ASP A 184 10.85 -31.95 -26.45
C ASP A 184 11.96 -31.43 -27.38
N GLN A 185 11.81 -31.62 -28.70
CA GLN A 185 12.77 -31.11 -29.68
C GLN A 185 12.72 -29.58 -29.71
N ALA A 186 11.51 -29.01 -29.71
CA ALA A 186 11.30 -27.58 -29.65
C ALA A 186 11.98 -26.96 -28.41
N ALA A 187 11.81 -27.57 -27.23
CA ALA A 187 12.43 -27.10 -25.99
C ALA A 187 13.97 -27.11 -26.08
N GLN A 188 14.57 -28.18 -26.64
CA GLN A 188 16.03 -28.25 -26.87
C GLN A 188 16.53 -27.16 -27.82
N ARG A 189 15.77 -26.85 -28.89
CA ARG A 189 16.13 -25.77 -29.81
C ARG A 189 16.01 -24.40 -29.20
N LEU A 190 14.95 -24.16 -28.43
CA LEU A 190 14.77 -22.90 -27.69
C LEU A 190 15.90 -22.70 -26.70
N GLU A 191 16.26 -23.73 -25.94
CA GLU A 191 17.39 -23.66 -25.00
C GLU A 191 18.71 -23.35 -25.71
N HIS A 192 18.98 -24.00 -26.84
CA HIS A 192 20.18 -23.73 -27.64
C HIS A 192 20.18 -22.31 -28.23
N LEU A 193 19.06 -21.84 -28.77
CA LEU A 193 18.89 -20.46 -29.22
C LEU A 193 19.21 -19.47 -28.09
N PHE A 194 18.60 -19.67 -26.92
CA PHE A 194 18.79 -18.78 -25.78
C PHE A 194 20.23 -18.83 -25.24
N GLN A 195 20.89 -19.99 -25.24
CA GLN A 195 22.31 -20.09 -24.90
C GLN A 195 23.20 -19.29 -25.85
N ASN A 196 22.89 -19.28 -27.16
CA ASN A 196 23.67 -18.58 -28.17
C ASN A 196 23.51 -17.06 -28.11
N ILE A 197 22.32 -16.54 -27.81
CA ILE A 197 22.10 -15.09 -27.72
C ILE A 197 22.67 -14.46 -26.43
N TRP A 198 23.08 -15.26 -25.43
CA TRP A 198 23.69 -14.76 -24.19
C TRP A 198 25.19 -14.48 -24.27
N THR A 199 25.79 -14.65 -25.44
CA THR A 199 27.22 -14.40 -25.66
C THR A 199 27.58 -12.92 -25.53
N ASP A 200 26.71 -12.01 -26.02
CA ASP A 200 26.80 -10.56 -25.83
C ASP A 200 25.45 -9.84 -26.07
N ASP A 201 25.35 -8.57 -25.65
CA ASP A 201 24.12 -7.77 -25.81
C ASP A 201 23.76 -7.50 -27.29
N LEU A 202 24.75 -7.50 -28.19
CA LEU A 202 24.55 -7.22 -29.62
C LEU A 202 23.79 -8.37 -30.30
N SER A 203 24.07 -9.60 -29.89
CA SER A 203 23.43 -10.81 -30.40
C SER A 203 21.91 -10.82 -30.16
N VAL A 204 21.45 -10.28 -29.03
CA VAL A 204 20.01 -10.14 -28.74
C VAL A 204 19.35 -9.13 -29.68
N TRP A 205 20.03 -8.03 -29.99
CA TRP A 205 19.53 -7.02 -30.94
C TRP A 205 19.50 -7.55 -32.37
N GLU A 206 20.54 -8.26 -32.80
CA GLU A 206 20.62 -8.83 -34.15
C GLU A 206 19.57 -9.94 -34.36
N SER A 207 19.19 -10.67 -33.31
CA SER A 207 18.22 -11.79 -33.38
C SER A 207 16.84 -11.46 -32.76
N HIS A 208 16.49 -10.19 -32.57
CA HIS A 208 15.29 -9.82 -31.79
C HIS A 208 13.97 -10.36 -32.37
N ASP A 209 13.85 -10.41 -33.69
CA ASP A 209 12.67 -10.95 -34.38
C ASP A 209 12.52 -12.45 -34.17
N ALA A 210 13.61 -13.19 -34.29
CA ALA A 210 13.67 -14.63 -34.02
C ALA A 210 13.28 -14.94 -32.57
N VAL A 211 13.88 -14.20 -31.62
CA VAL A 211 13.58 -14.30 -30.20
C VAL A 211 12.10 -14.05 -29.95
N LEU A 212 11.55 -12.98 -30.51
CA LEU A 212 10.16 -12.61 -30.28
C LEU A 212 9.18 -13.65 -30.82
N LEU A 213 9.40 -14.15 -32.04
CA LEU A 213 8.61 -15.22 -32.64
C LEU A 213 8.65 -16.50 -31.81
N CYS A 214 9.84 -16.90 -31.35
CA CYS A 214 10.02 -18.09 -30.52
C CYS A 214 9.33 -17.95 -29.16
N LEU A 215 9.47 -16.80 -28.48
CA LEU A 215 8.79 -16.56 -27.20
C LEU A 215 7.27 -16.59 -27.35
N MET A 216 6.73 -15.99 -28.42
CA MET A 216 5.29 -16.05 -28.71
C MET A 216 4.81 -17.47 -29.02
N ALA A 217 5.58 -18.25 -29.79
CA ALA A 217 5.22 -19.62 -30.14
C ALA A 217 5.35 -20.59 -28.94
N ALA A 218 6.30 -20.35 -28.04
CA ALA A 218 6.56 -21.18 -26.87
C ALA A 218 5.39 -21.18 -25.86
N SER A 219 4.43 -20.26 -25.95
CA SER A 219 3.23 -20.30 -25.12
C SER A 219 2.22 -21.38 -25.55
N ARG A 220 2.51 -22.19 -26.58
CA ARG A 220 1.62 -23.29 -27.02
C ARG A 220 1.70 -24.54 -26.15
N SER A 221 2.75 -24.71 -25.34
CA SER A 221 2.84 -25.82 -24.39
C SER A 221 3.56 -25.41 -23.10
N LYS A 222 3.31 -26.14 -22.01
CA LYS A 222 3.93 -25.84 -20.72
C LYS A 222 5.44 -26.06 -20.73
N GLU A 223 5.92 -27.09 -21.43
CA GLU A 223 7.34 -27.44 -21.50
C GLU A 223 8.14 -26.40 -22.26
N THR A 224 7.65 -25.92 -23.41
CA THR A 224 8.31 -24.87 -24.17
C THR A 224 8.22 -23.51 -23.46
N ALA A 225 7.10 -23.23 -22.78
CA ALA A 225 6.97 -22.04 -21.95
C ALA A 225 7.98 -22.04 -20.79
N PHE A 226 8.14 -23.17 -20.09
CA PHE A 226 9.02 -23.30 -18.93
C PHE A 226 10.48 -23.02 -19.26
N VAL A 227 10.99 -23.53 -20.39
CA VAL A 227 12.39 -23.26 -20.81
C VAL A 227 12.60 -21.83 -21.33
N SER A 228 11.52 -21.13 -21.71
CA SER A 228 11.57 -19.82 -22.35
C SER A 228 11.33 -18.64 -21.40
N VAL A 229 10.62 -18.86 -20.29
CA VAL A 229 10.19 -17.76 -19.41
C VAL A 229 11.37 -17.03 -18.76
N ASP A 230 12.40 -17.76 -18.30
CA ASP A 230 13.58 -17.17 -17.67
C ASP A 230 14.41 -16.37 -18.69
N ALA A 231 14.59 -16.94 -19.90
CA ALA A 231 15.21 -16.25 -21.01
C ALA A 231 14.51 -14.92 -21.33
N GLY A 232 13.18 -14.94 -21.47
CA GLY A 232 12.39 -13.73 -21.71
C GLY A 232 12.52 -12.69 -20.58
N GLN A 233 12.47 -13.11 -19.32
CA GLN A 233 12.64 -12.22 -18.16
C GLN A 233 14.04 -11.59 -18.11
N ARG A 234 15.07 -12.34 -18.49
CA ARG A 234 16.45 -11.84 -18.59
C ARG A 234 16.58 -10.77 -19.67
N ILE A 235 15.96 -10.95 -20.84
CA ILE A 235 15.93 -9.95 -21.92
C ILE A 235 15.21 -8.69 -21.47
N MET A 236 14.02 -8.83 -20.87
CA MET A 236 13.29 -7.69 -20.29
C MET A 236 14.15 -6.91 -19.30
N SER A 237 14.94 -7.61 -18.47
CA SER A 237 15.82 -6.99 -17.49
C SER A 237 17.00 -6.23 -18.11
N ALA A 238 17.49 -6.65 -19.28
CA ALA A 238 18.52 -5.93 -20.03
C ALA A 238 18.00 -4.59 -20.57
N PHE A 239 16.71 -4.54 -20.93
CA PHE A 239 16.08 -3.36 -21.55
C PHE A 239 15.31 -2.45 -20.59
N LYS A 240 15.25 -2.78 -19.29
CA LYS A 240 14.40 -2.06 -18.32
C LYS A 240 14.68 -0.56 -18.19
N TYR A 241 15.93 -0.13 -18.40
CA TYR A 241 16.35 1.27 -18.29
C TYR A 241 16.06 2.12 -19.54
N MET A 242 15.60 1.52 -20.64
CA MET A 242 15.28 2.28 -21.84
C MET A 242 13.99 3.07 -21.66
N ILE A 243 14.10 4.38 -21.89
CA ILE A 243 13.01 5.34 -21.71
C ILE A 243 12.03 5.26 -22.88
N ASP A 244 12.54 5.22 -24.12
CA ASP A 244 11.73 4.94 -25.30
C ASP A 244 11.64 3.44 -25.51
N ARG A 245 10.40 2.93 -25.57
CA ARG A 245 10.12 1.51 -25.73
C ARG A 245 9.36 1.31 -27.04
N PRO A 246 10.06 1.00 -28.14
CA PRO A 246 9.41 0.73 -29.41
C PRO A 246 8.52 -0.51 -29.34
N VAL A 247 7.67 -0.69 -30.35
CA VAL A 247 6.64 -1.74 -30.44
C VAL A 247 7.18 -3.15 -30.13
N TRP A 248 8.38 -3.49 -30.57
CA TRP A 248 8.95 -4.83 -30.32
C TRP A 248 9.15 -5.11 -28.82
N HIS A 249 9.50 -4.09 -28.02
CA HIS A 249 9.57 -4.23 -26.56
C HIS A 249 8.20 -4.54 -25.98
N ARG A 250 7.15 -3.89 -26.47
CA ARG A 250 5.78 -4.17 -26.00
C ARG A 250 5.43 -5.64 -26.23
N TYR A 251 5.75 -6.15 -27.42
CA TYR A 251 5.51 -7.54 -27.76
C TYR A 251 6.38 -8.51 -26.98
N LEU A 252 7.64 -8.17 -26.68
CA LEU A 252 8.48 -9.00 -25.81
C LEU A 252 7.83 -9.16 -24.42
N TRP A 253 7.30 -8.09 -23.85
CA TRP A 253 6.61 -8.15 -22.55
C TRP A 253 5.30 -8.94 -22.64
N ALA A 254 4.52 -8.74 -23.70
CA ALA A 254 3.31 -9.53 -23.95
C ALA A 254 3.62 -11.03 -24.12
N ALA A 255 4.71 -11.37 -24.82
CA ALA A 255 5.16 -12.74 -24.98
C ALA A 255 5.53 -13.37 -23.62
N VAL A 256 6.31 -12.66 -22.79
CA VAL A 256 6.66 -13.15 -21.44
C VAL A 256 5.44 -13.26 -20.54
N ALA A 257 4.46 -12.35 -20.64
CA ALA A 257 3.19 -12.46 -19.96
C ALA A 257 2.45 -13.75 -20.34
N ASN A 258 2.35 -14.05 -21.64
CA ASN A 258 1.71 -15.28 -22.14
C ASN A 258 2.43 -16.54 -21.63
N LEU A 259 3.77 -16.55 -21.61
CA LEU A 259 4.53 -17.68 -21.06
C LEU A 259 4.21 -17.93 -19.59
N LYS A 260 4.13 -16.86 -18.78
CA LYS A 260 3.77 -16.96 -17.36
C LYS A 260 2.38 -17.55 -17.17
N LEU A 261 1.41 -17.10 -17.96
CA LEU A 261 0.02 -17.58 -17.90
C LEU A 261 -0.12 -19.07 -18.26
N VAL A 262 0.73 -19.58 -19.14
CA VAL A 262 0.77 -21.01 -19.50
C VAL A 262 1.40 -21.86 -18.39
N ILE A 263 2.42 -21.33 -17.71
CA ILE A 263 3.11 -22.03 -16.61
C ILE A 263 2.25 -22.05 -15.35
N GLU A 264 1.60 -20.93 -15.07
CA GLU A 264 0.74 -20.67 -13.91
C GLU A 264 -0.70 -20.42 -14.38
N PRO A 265 -1.41 -21.48 -14.82
CA PRO A 265 -2.75 -21.34 -15.33
C PRO A 265 -3.68 -20.84 -14.23
N THR A 266 -4.65 -20.05 -14.64
CA THR A 266 -5.64 -19.45 -13.75
C THR A 266 -6.53 -20.52 -13.14
N THR A 267 -6.75 -20.38 -11.84
CA THR A 267 -7.61 -21.24 -11.04
C THR A 267 -9.10 -20.90 -11.26
N GLU A 268 -9.99 -21.84 -10.93
CA GLU A 268 -11.45 -21.60 -10.99
C GLU A 268 -11.89 -20.43 -10.10
N SER A 269 -11.23 -20.24 -8.95
CA SER A 269 -11.47 -19.12 -8.04
C SER A 269 -11.10 -17.78 -8.68
N GLU A 270 -9.90 -17.67 -9.26
CA GLU A 270 -9.45 -16.45 -9.95
C GLU A 270 -10.34 -16.13 -11.15
N TRP A 271 -10.89 -17.15 -11.84
CA TRP A 271 -11.86 -16.96 -12.93
C TRP A 271 -13.20 -16.39 -12.45
N ALA A 272 -13.75 -16.93 -11.35
CA ALA A 272 -14.98 -16.40 -10.76
C ALA A 272 -14.79 -14.96 -10.26
N GLU A 273 -13.61 -14.66 -9.72
CA GLU A 273 -13.26 -13.32 -9.28
C GLU A 273 -13.05 -12.35 -10.44
N ALA A 274 -12.38 -12.76 -11.51
CA ALA A 274 -12.24 -11.96 -12.72
C ALA A 274 -13.60 -11.59 -13.32
N ASN A 275 -14.56 -12.52 -13.32
CA ASN A 275 -15.94 -12.25 -13.71
C ASN A 275 -16.58 -11.16 -12.84
N ALA A 276 -16.44 -11.26 -11.53
CA ALA A 276 -16.96 -10.26 -10.60
C ALA A 276 -16.28 -8.90 -10.79
N VAL A 277 -14.96 -8.88 -10.97
CA VAL A 277 -14.18 -7.66 -11.27
C VAL A 277 -14.68 -7.02 -12.56
N ALA A 278 -14.91 -7.79 -13.62
CA ALA A 278 -15.41 -7.27 -14.90
C ALA A 278 -16.78 -6.58 -14.78
N GLN A 279 -17.61 -6.91 -13.78
CA GLN A 279 -18.91 -6.24 -13.54
C GLN A 279 -18.77 -4.85 -12.90
N GLN A 280 -17.66 -4.55 -12.24
CA GLN A 280 -17.45 -3.28 -11.53
C GLN A 280 -16.30 -2.46 -12.11
N TRP A 281 -15.38 -3.11 -12.82
CA TRP A 281 -14.17 -2.53 -13.35
C TRP A 281 -14.08 -2.81 -14.85
N TYR A 282 -13.52 -1.88 -15.60
CA TYR A 282 -13.38 -1.99 -17.06
C TYR A 282 -12.01 -1.50 -17.53
N PRO A 283 -11.27 -2.32 -18.32
CA PRO A 283 -9.95 -1.94 -18.79
C PRO A 283 -10.04 -0.95 -19.96
N VAL A 284 -9.23 0.10 -19.93
CA VAL A 284 -9.21 1.18 -20.92
C VAL A 284 -7.78 1.54 -21.26
N THR A 285 -7.46 1.56 -22.54
CA THR A 285 -6.17 2.00 -23.05
C THR A 285 -6.24 3.41 -23.63
N VAL A 286 -5.28 4.28 -23.32
CA VAL A 286 -5.11 5.55 -24.03
C VAL A 286 -4.25 5.33 -25.28
N ALA A 287 -4.90 4.88 -26.37
CA ALA A 287 -4.26 4.64 -27.67
C ALA A 287 -4.42 5.85 -28.59
N ARG A 288 -3.30 6.32 -29.16
CA ARG A 288 -3.24 7.36 -30.19
C ARG A 288 -2.93 6.70 -31.54
N SER A 289 -2.93 7.49 -32.61
CA SER A 289 -2.65 7.03 -33.97
C SER A 289 -1.29 6.31 -34.09
N ARG A 290 -0.31 6.68 -33.25
CA ARG A 290 1.00 6.03 -33.20
C ARG A 290 0.91 4.60 -32.67
N GLU A 291 0.26 4.39 -31.53
CA GLU A 291 0.18 3.07 -30.92
C GLU A 291 -0.77 2.16 -31.70
N HIS A 292 -1.92 2.69 -32.14
CA HIS A 292 -2.87 1.94 -32.97
C HIS A 292 -2.28 1.58 -34.34
N GLY A 293 -1.88 2.58 -35.14
CA GLY A 293 -1.32 2.35 -36.48
C GLY A 293 0.02 1.63 -36.48
N GLY A 294 0.76 1.71 -35.37
CA GLY A 294 1.99 0.94 -35.12
C GLY A 294 1.74 -0.52 -34.71
N GLY A 295 0.49 -0.94 -34.52
CA GLY A 295 0.13 -2.30 -34.16
C GLY A 295 0.61 -2.72 -32.77
N PHE A 296 0.53 -1.86 -31.77
CA PHE A 296 1.00 -2.19 -30.41
C PHE A 296 0.13 -3.29 -29.78
N PRO A 297 0.70 -4.25 -29.02
CA PRO A 297 -0.05 -5.39 -28.49
C PRO A 297 -1.13 -4.98 -27.50
N ALA A 298 -2.04 -5.90 -27.24
CA ALA A 298 -3.11 -5.75 -26.26
C ALA A 298 -2.55 -5.51 -24.84
N SER A 299 -3.29 -4.74 -24.03
CA SER A 299 -3.05 -4.70 -22.59
C SER A 299 -3.61 -5.98 -21.94
N VAL A 300 -2.87 -6.56 -21.00
CA VAL A 300 -3.25 -7.81 -20.31
C VAL A 300 -3.24 -7.56 -18.81
N TRP A 301 -4.42 -7.65 -18.18
CA TRP A 301 -4.58 -7.61 -16.73
C TRP A 301 -4.96 -9.00 -16.21
N ARG A 302 -4.23 -9.47 -15.21
CA ARG A 302 -4.54 -10.70 -14.47
C ARG A 302 -5.20 -10.32 -13.15
N VAL A 303 -6.37 -10.89 -12.90
CA VAL A 303 -7.04 -10.80 -11.60
C VAL A 303 -6.50 -11.91 -10.70
N THR A 304 -6.22 -11.57 -9.45
CA THR A 304 -5.79 -12.49 -8.39
C THR A 304 -6.69 -12.26 -7.17
N GLN A 305 -6.63 -13.16 -6.18
CA GLN A 305 -7.41 -12.98 -4.95
C GLN A 305 -7.17 -11.64 -4.27
N GLY A 306 -8.21 -10.79 -4.26
CA GLY A 306 -8.21 -9.44 -3.70
C GLY A 306 -7.26 -8.47 -4.40
N GLY A 307 -6.89 -8.71 -5.66
CA GLY A 307 -5.89 -7.89 -6.36
C GLY A 307 -5.89 -8.01 -7.87
N VAL A 308 -5.09 -7.15 -8.51
CA VAL A 308 -4.95 -7.13 -9.98
C VAL A 308 -3.51 -6.77 -10.36
N GLN A 309 -3.02 -7.36 -11.43
CA GLN A 309 -1.69 -7.10 -11.98
C GLN A 309 -1.76 -6.85 -13.48
N ASN A 310 -1.15 -5.77 -13.96
CA ASN A 310 -0.91 -5.56 -15.38
C ASN A 310 0.35 -6.33 -15.80
N LEU A 311 0.20 -7.34 -16.66
CA LEU A 311 1.31 -8.17 -17.15
C LEU A 311 1.95 -7.59 -18.40
N ALA A 312 1.15 -6.93 -19.23
CA ALA A 312 1.58 -6.25 -20.45
C ALA A 312 0.70 -5.03 -20.70
N SER A 313 1.29 -3.96 -21.22
CA SER A 313 0.58 -2.71 -21.51
C SER A 313 0.66 -2.37 -23.00
N HIS A 314 -0.42 -1.83 -23.53
CA HIS A 314 -0.47 -1.23 -24.87
C HIS A 314 0.16 0.17 -24.85
N SER A 315 -0.31 1.01 -23.92
CA SER A 315 0.10 2.40 -23.69
C SER A 315 -0.01 2.69 -22.19
N ASP A 316 -0.39 3.89 -21.79
CA ASP A 316 -0.95 4.07 -20.46
C ASP A 316 -2.33 3.40 -20.41
N ASP A 317 -2.43 2.37 -19.58
CA ASP A 317 -3.60 1.53 -19.42
C ASP A 317 -4.22 1.75 -18.04
N TYR A 318 -5.53 1.71 -18.01
CA TYR A 318 -6.34 2.03 -16.84
C TYR A 318 -7.36 0.93 -16.60
N LEU A 319 -7.62 0.61 -15.35
CA LEU A 319 -8.78 -0.18 -14.94
C LEU A 319 -9.75 0.77 -14.23
N PHE A 320 -10.77 1.23 -14.96
CA PHE A 320 -11.74 2.21 -14.46
C PHE A 320 -12.82 1.54 -13.62
N PHE A 321 -13.18 2.16 -12.50
CA PHE A 321 -14.41 1.82 -11.82
C PHE A 321 -15.59 2.31 -12.66
N ARG A 322 -16.61 1.45 -12.86
CA ARG A 322 -17.71 1.73 -13.78
C ARG A 322 -18.59 2.89 -13.32
N THR A 323 -18.84 3.04 -12.01
CA THR A 323 -19.75 4.08 -11.51
C THR A 323 -19.01 5.42 -11.34
N PRO A 324 -19.54 6.54 -11.88
CA PRO A 324 -19.00 7.87 -11.59
C PRO A 324 -19.28 8.27 -10.14
N MET A 325 -18.34 8.97 -9.50
CA MET A 325 -18.41 9.34 -8.09
C MET A 325 -17.94 10.78 -7.89
N GLN A 326 -18.68 11.52 -7.05
CA GLN A 326 -18.31 12.85 -6.56
C GLN A 326 -18.66 12.95 -5.07
N GLY A 327 -18.44 14.11 -4.45
CA GLY A 327 -18.71 14.31 -3.02
C GLY A 327 -17.61 13.70 -2.14
N SER A 328 -17.98 12.90 -1.14
CA SER A 328 -17.04 12.40 -0.11
C SER A 328 -16.80 10.89 -0.20
N TYR A 329 -15.62 10.49 -0.68
CA TYR A 329 -15.19 9.09 -0.73
C TYR A 329 -13.67 8.94 -0.57
N SER A 330 -13.21 7.72 -0.27
CA SER A 330 -11.79 7.37 -0.25
C SER A 330 -11.53 6.20 -1.20
N PHE A 331 -10.48 6.31 -2.01
CA PHE A 331 -9.96 5.21 -2.83
C PHE A 331 -8.58 4.81 -2.29
N GLU A 332 -8.46 3.57 -1.82
CA GLU A 332 -7.26 3.08 -1.13
C GLU A 332 -6.82 1.71 -1.61
N ALA A 333 -5.51 1.45 -1.64
CA ALA A 333 -4.94 0.14 -1.96
C ALA A 333 -3.49 0.00 -1.47
N ASP A 334 -3.00 -1.25 -1.41
CA ASP A 334 -1.57 -1.53 -1.40
C ASP A 334 -1.10 -1.66 -2.85
N VAL A 335 -0.43 -0.63 -3.38
CA VAL A 335 0.05 -0.61 -4.77
C VAL A 335 1.51 -1.05 -4.85
N ASP A 336 1.87 -1.76 -5.91
CA ASP A 336 3.25 -2.05 -6.22
C ASP A 336 4.01 -0.75 -6.55
N CYS A 337 5.24 -0.66 -6.03
CA CYS A 337 6.17 0.42 -6.31
C CYS A 337 7.59 -0.11 -6.51
N PHE A 338 8.39 0.64 -7.26
CA PHE A 338 9.77 0.32 -7.62
C PHE A 338 9.93 -0.98 -8.42
N GLY A 339 11.16 -1.26 -8.85
CA GLY A 339 11.46 -2.44 -9.66
C GLY A 339 10.76 -2.46 -11.02
N TRP A 340 10.32 -1.29 -11.51
CA TRP A 340 9.50 -1.15 -12.73
C TRP A 340 8.13 -1.81 -12.62
N ARG A 341 7.56 -1.85 -11.42
CA ARG A 341 6.22 -2.40 -11.12
C ARG A 341 5.27 -1.33 -10.59
N ASP A 342 5.55 -0.06 -10.85
CA ASP A 342 4.81 1.06 -10.27
C ASP A 342 3.38 1.15 -10.83
N SER A 343 2.39 1.02 -9.93
CA SER A 343 0.98 1.32 -10.21
C SER A 343 0.50 2.54 -9.42
N GLN A 344 -0.52 3.23 -9.91
CA GLN A 344 -1.05 4.44 -9.26
C GLN A 344 -2.57 4.43 -9.20
N LEU A 345 -3.15 5.14 -8.23
CA LEU A 345 -4.59 5.39 -8.18
C LEU A 345 -4.89 6.77 -8.79
N LEU A 346 -5.81 6.79 -9.75
CA LEU A 346 -6.42 8.00 -10.31
C LEU A 346 -7.72 8.28 -9.56
N ALA A 347 -7.81 9.44 -8.91
CA ALA A 347 -9.04 9.95 -8.29
C ALA A 347 -8.98 11.48 -8.26
N GLY A 348 -10.11 12.17 -8.41
CA GLY A 348 -10.14 13.63 -8.52
C GLY A 348 -9.38 14.19 -9.74
N GLY A 349 -9.17 13.37 -10.78
CA GLY A 349 -8.50 13.77 -12.02
C GLY A 349 -6.98 13.58 -12.03
N TYR A 350 -6.38 13.18 -10.90
CA TYR A 350 -4.93 13.06 -10.78
C TYR A 350 -4.50 11.73 -10.18
N TRP A 351 -3.28 11.34 -10.51
CA TRP A 351 -2.54 10.26 -9.86
C TRP A 351 -1.17 10.77 -9.44
N LEU A 352 -0.54 10.09 -8.48
CA LEU A 352 0.77 10.41 -7.94
C LEU A 352 1.67 9.18 -8.01
N LYS A 353 2.99 9.40 -8.10
CA LYS A 353 4.00 8.34 -8.01
C LYS A 353 5.11 8.78 -7.07
N THR A 354 5.76 7.84 -6.41
CA THR A 354 6.98 8.11 -5.63
C THR A 354 8.23 7.85 -6.48
N PHE A 355 9.34 8.48 -6.14
CA PHE A 355 10.65 8.21 -6.75
C PHE A 355 11.59 7.46 -5.79
N ASN A 356 12.70 6.93 -6.32
CA ASN A 356 13.67 6.12 -5.57
C ASN A 356 14.39 6.89 -4.44
N ASP A 357 14.35 8.22 -4.49
CA ASP A 357 14.88 9.10 -3.45
C ASP A 357 14.01 9.14 -2.19
N LEU A 358 12.75 8.70 -2.28
CA LEU A 358 11.73 8.79 -1.23
C LEU A 358 11.49 10.23 -0.72
N GLN A 359 12.00 11.23 -1.44
CA GLN A 359 11.99 12.65 -1.11
C GLN A 359 11.23 13.47 -2.15
N SER A 360 10.84 12.84 -3.26
CA SER A 360 10.04 13.49 -4.29
C SER A 360 8.89 12.60 -4.73
N TYR A 361 7.83 13.25 -5.16
CA TYR A 361 6.71 12.59 -5.82
C TYR A 361 6.49 13.22 -7.19
N GLY A 362 6.07 12.41 -8.15
CA GLY A 362 5.52 12.86 -9.42
C GLY A 362 4.00 12.95 -9.35
N ARG A 363 3.41 13.85 -10.12
CA ARG A 363 1.96 13.97 -10.31
C ARG A 363 1.65 13.70 -11.78
N GLY A 364 0.45 13.28 -12.12
CA GLY A 364 0.01 13.20 -13.50
C GLY A 364 -1.51 13.13 -13.65
N VAL A 365 -1.95 13.15 -14.90
CA VAL A 365 -3.34 13.05 -15.35
C VAL A 365 -3.48 11.90 -16.35
N LEU A 366 -4.67 11.68 -16.92
CA LEU A 366 -4.88 10.65 -17.95
C LEU A 366 -3.95 10.78 -19.17
N ARG A 367 -3.52 12.00 -19.52
CA ARG A 367 -2.69 12.25 -20.69
C ARG A 367 -1.19 12.00 -20.47
N GLY A 368 -0.73 12.00 -19.22
CA GLY A 368 0.69 11.83 -18.89
C GLY A 368 1.11 12.49 -17.56
N ASP A 369 2.43 12.59 -17.40
CA ASP A 369 3.09 13.19 -16.24
C ASP A 369 2.92 14.72 -16.19
N LEU A 370 2.65 15.25 -15.00
CA LEU A 370 2.74 16.66 -14.61
C LEU A 370 3.96 16.90 -13.73
N GLN A 371 4.24 18.17 -13.41
CA GLN A 371 5.22 18.50 -12.39
C GLN A 371 4.75 18.00 -11.01
N GLY A 372 5.68 17.33 -10.32
CA GLY A 372 5.53 16.83 -8.96
C GLY A 372 6.04 17.79 -7.89
N GLY A 373 6.30 17.26 -6.68
CA GLY A 373 6.74 18.03 -5.53
C GLY A 373 7.72 17.26 -4.63
N THR A 374 8.01 17.82 -3.47
CA THR A 374 8.96 17.27 -2.49
C THR A 374 8.25 16.69 -1.27
N ILE A 375 8.86 15.68 -0.67
CA ILE A 375 8.49 15.02 0.58
C ILE A 375 9.65 15.23 1.56
N ASP A 376 9.44 16.03 2.59
CA ASP A 376 10.47 16.32 3.62
C ASP A 376 9.90 16.13 5.03
N PRO A 377 10.49 15.25 5.87
CA PRO A 377 11.61 14.32 5.61
C PRO A 377 11.28 13.22 4.57
N PRO A 378 12.25 12.39 4.12
CA PRO A 378 11.98 11.26 3.23
C PRO A 378 10.93 10.29 3.80
N LEU A 379 10.23 9.56 2.94
CA LEU A 379 9.36 8.44 3.34
C LEU A 379 10.18 7.30 3.97
N THR A 380 9.53 6.49 4.79
CA THR A 380 10.09 5.22 5.27
C THR A 380 10.44 4.32 4.07
N ASP A 381 11.56 3.59 4.14
CA ASP A 381 12.04 2.79 3.01
C ASP A 381 11.09 1.63 2.69
N VAL A 382 10.38 1.74 1.57
CA VAL A 382 9.48 0.71 1.05
C VAL A 382 10.06 -0.07 -0.14
N ARG A 383 11.32 0.16 -0.51
CA ARG A 383 11.96 -0.49 -1.68
C ARG A 383 12.12 -1.99 -1.47
N LYS A 384 12.30 -2.42 -0.22
CA LYS A 384 12.42 -3.85 0.14
C LYS A 384 11.09 -4.59 0.05
N SER A 385 9.98 -3.97 0.48
CA SER A 385 8.64 -4.54 0.33
C SER A 385 8.13 -4.43 -1.10
N GLY A 386 8.55 -3.39 -1.82
CA GLY A 386 8.05 -3.07 -3.16
C GLY A 386 6.56 -2.72 -3.16
N GLN A 387 6.00 -2.33 -2.02
CA GLN A 387 4.59 -2.01 -1.83
C GLN A 387 4.42 -0.75 -0.97
N LEU A 388 3.49 0.10 -1.38
CA LEU A 388 3.15 1.37 -0.76
C LEU A 388 1.65 1.41 -0.48
N ARG A 389 1.25 1.77 0.74
CA ARG A 389 -0.17 2.05 0.99
C ARG A 389 -0.51 3.41 0.37
N TYR A 390 -1.40 3.40 -0.60
CA TYR A 390 -1.82 4.57 -1.37
C TYR A 390 -3.28 4.86 -1.04
N ARG A 391 -3.59 6.08 -0.60
CA ARG A 391 -4.96 6.55 -0.34
C ARG A 391 -5.18 7.91 -0.96
N THR A 392 -6.23 8.06 -1.75
CA THR A 392 -6.76 9.38 -2.12
C THR A 392 -8.15 9.55 -1.52
N ARG A 393 -8.32 10.56 -0.66
CA ARG A 393 -9.62 11.01 -0.17
C ARG A 393 -10.10 12.16 -1.04
N VAL A 394 -11.30 12.05 -1.58
CA VAL A 394 -12.00 13.13 -2.27
C VAL A 394 -13.11 13.61 -1.33
N ASP A 395 -13.16 14.92 -1.08
CA ASP A 395 -14.18 15.55 -0.24
C ASP A 395 -14.63 16.86 -0.88
N GLY A 396 -15.74 16.79 -1.61
CA GLY A 396 -16.25 17.90 -2.39
C GLY A 396 -15.27 18.30 -3.50
N ASP A 397 -14.62 19.45 -3.32
CA ASP A 397 -13.67 20.02 -4.27
C ASP A 397 -12.19 19.65 -4.01
N GLU A 398 -11.90 18.99 -2.89
CA GLU A 398 -10.53 18.66 -2.50
C GLU A 398 -10.23 17.16 -2.70
N ALA A 399 -9.13 16.85 -3.39
CA ALA A 399 -8.50 15.55 -3.42
C ALA A 399 -7.19 15.57 -2.61
N THR A 400 -7.14 14.81 -1.51
CA THR A 400 -5.94 14.65 -0.67
C THR A 400 -5.36 13.25 -0.82
N THR A 401 -4.08 13.15 -1.16
CA THR A 401 -3.38 11.86 -1.29
C THR A 401 -2.37 11.63 -0.17
N PHE A 402 -2.36 10.41 0.33
CA PHE A 402 -1.50 9.92 1.40
C PHE A 402 -0.70 8.69 0.94
N PHE A 403 0.58 8.66 1.31
CA PHE A 403 1.45 7.49 1.20
C PHE A 403 1.80 6.97 2.60
N ASN A 404 1.51 5.69 2.87
CA ASN A 404 1.67 5.07 4.20
C ASN A 404 0.99 5.86 5.35
N GLY A 405 -0.06 6.64 5.03
CA GLY A 405 -0.76 7.50 5.99
C GLY A 405 -0.17 8.90 6.16
N ARG A 406 0.96 9.22 5.53
CA ARG A 406 1.48 10.59 5.47
C ARG A 406 0.84 11.36 4.33
N LEU A 407 0.38 12.58 4.60
CA LEU A 407 -0.12 13.47 3.58
C LEU A 407 1.01 13.89 2.64
N VAL A 408 0.84 13.64 1.35
CA VAL A 408 1.87 13.94 0.32
C VAL A 408 1.42 15.09 -0.57
N HIS A 409 0.14 15.15 -0.94
CA HIS A 409 -0.37 16.17 -1.86
C HIS A 409 -1.83 16.50 -1.55
N ARG A 410 -2.19 17.78 -1.71
CA ARG A 410 -3.57 18.28 -1.72
C ARG A 410 -3.82 18.97 -3.05
N GLN A 411 -4.96 18.71 -3.65
CA GLN A 411 -5.41 19.32 -4.88
C GLN A 411 -6.83 19.83 -4.69
N LEU A 412 -7.04 21.14 -4.80
CA LEU A 412 -8.37 21.70 -4.98
C LEU A 412 -8.70 21.70 -6.47
N ASN A 413 -9.88 21.26 -6.89
CA ASN A 413 -10.26 21.39 -8.30
C ASN A 413 -10.57 22.86 -8.65
N SER A 414 -10.98 23.69 -7.68
CA SER A 414 -11.09 25.14 -7.82
C SER A 414 -9.75 25.85 -8.04
N ASP A 415 -8.61 25.33 -7.55
CA ASP A 415 -7.29 25.89 -7.90
C ASP A 415 -7.05 25.84 -9.42
N VAL A 416 -7.62 24.84 -10.08
CA VAL A 416 -7.58 24.71 -11.54
C VAL A 416 -8.53 25.69 -12.23
N ALA A 417 -9.68 25.99 -11.61
CA ALA A 417 -10.62 27.02 -12.07
C ALA A 417 -10.05 28.45 -11.89
N ASN A 418 -9.31 28.71 -10.82
CA ASN A 418 -8.69 30.01 -10.54
C ASN A 418 -7.55 30.35 -11.52
N MET A 419 -6.88 29.35 -12.10
CA MET A 419 -5.96 29.59 -13.24
C MET A 419 -6.69 30.01 -14.53
N ALA A 420 -7.99 29.71 -14.65
CA ALA A 420 -8.86 30.14 -15.74
C ALA A 420 -9.64 31.44 -15.43
N GLY A 421 -9.50 32.00 -14.23
CA GLY A 421 -9.91 33.36 -13.89
C GLY A 421 -11.35 33.57 -13.43
N ASP A 422 -12.13 32.54 -13.05
CA ASP A 422 -13.50 32.76 -12.57
C ASP A 422 -14.07 31.64 -11.66
N GLU A 423 -14.86 32.02 -10.65
CA GLU A 423 -15.43 31.15 -9.59
C GLU A 423 -16.58 30.23 -10.07
N ALA A 424 -17.01 30.34 -11.33
CA ALA A 424 -18.26 29.76 -11.82
C ALA A 424 -18.18 28.31 -12.35
N VAL A 425 -16.99 27.69 -12.36
CA VAL A 425 -16.77 26.38 -13.00
C VAL A 425 -16.69 25.28 -11.94
N GLN A 426 -17.76 24.48 -11.80
CA GLN A 426 -17.75 23.24 -11.01
C GLN A 426 -16.92 22.17 -11.74
N ALA A 427 -15.62 22.18 -11.48
CA ALA A 427 -14.66 21.30 -12.09
C ALA A 427 -14.59 19.96 -11.31
N SER A 428 -15.29 18.91 -11.74
CA SER A 428 -15.10 17.57 -11.17
C SER A 428 -14.75 16.54 -12.25
N PHE A 429 -13.75 15.69 -11.96
CA PHE A 429 -13.47 14.49 -12.74
C PHE A 429 -14.02 13.29 -11.95
N PRO A 430 -15.15 12.70 -12.36
CA PRO A 430 -15.91 11.80 -11.50
C PRO A 430 -15.45 10.34 -11.58
N TRP A 431 -14.30 10.07 -12.20
CA TRP A 431 -13.86 8.69 -12.42
C TRP A 431 -12.72 8.31 -11.47
N ALA A 432 -12.78 7.07 -10.97
CA ALA A 432 -11.68 6.42 -10.28
C ALA A 432 -11.08 5.33 -11.17
N ALA A 433 -9.75 5.20 -11.18
CA ALA A 433 -9.08 4.14 -11.94
C ALA A 433 -7.76 3.69 -11.33
N ILE A 434 -7.37 2.47 -11.61
CA ILE A 434 -6.02 1.96 -11.36
C ILE A 434 -5.20 2.18 -12.63
N ARG A 435 -4.07 2.86 -12.56
CA ARG A 435 -3.19 3.13 -13.69
C ARG A 435 -2.00 2.17 -13.69
N SER A 436 -1.73 1.58 -14.86
CA SER A 436 -0.43 1.01 -15.21
C SER A 436 0.14 1.79 -16.39
N SER A 437 1.38 2.27 -16.25
CA SER A 437 2.07 2.90 -17.38
C SER A 437 2.77 1.84 -18.20
N TYR A 438 2.86 2.03 -19.50
CA TYR A 438 3.62 1.15 -20.38
C TYR A 438 5.08 0.91 -20.00
N ARG A 439 5.66 1.74 -19.12
CA ARG A 439 7.04 1.58 -18.64
C ARG A 439 7.14 0.57 -17.50
N HIS A 440 6.00 0.21 -16.90
CA HIS A 440 5.87 -0.57 -15.68
C HIS A 440 4.82 -1.68 -15.85
N PHE A 441 4.93 -2.74 -15.05
CA PHE A 441 4.03 -3.91 -15.13
C PHE A 441 3.60 -4.27 -13.72
N GLY A 442 2.98 -3.28 -13.09
CA GLY A 442 2.62 -3.28 -11.70
C GLY A 442 1.22 -3.80 -11.45
N GLY A 443 0.92 -3.94 -10.18
CA GLY A 443 -0.43 -4.17 -9.72
C GLY A 443 -0.67 -3.60 -8.34
N GLY A 444 -1.60 -4.22 -7.66
CA GLY A 444 -1.83 -4.00 -6.26
C GLY A 444 -2.83 -5.00 -5.71
N LYS A 445 -3.16 -4.80 -4.44
CA LYS A 445 -4.19 -5.57 -3.75
C LYS A 445 -4.96 -4.67 -2.81
N ASP A 446 -6.08 -5.19 -2.34
CA ASP A 446 -6.94 -4.53 -1.36
C ASP A 446 -7.43 -3.15 -1.84
N PHE A 447 -7.89 -3.07 -3.09
CA PHE A 447 -8.49 -1.87 -3.66
C PHE A 447 -9.88 -1.66 -3.06
N ARG A 448 -10.03 -0.61 -2.28
CA ARG A 448 -11.27 -0.27 -1.57
C ARG A 448 -11.74 1.11 -1.98
N ILE A 449 -13.00 1.22 -2.34
CA ILE A 449 -13.71 2.50 -2.42
C ILE A 449 -14.68 2.54 -1.24
N SER A 450 -14.46 3.48 -0.31
CA SER A 450 -15.30 3.67 0.89
C SER A 450 -15.83 5.10 0.98
N GLY A 451 -16.75 5.34 1.92
CA GLY A 451 -17.42 6.62 2.12
C GLY A 451 -18.85 6.63 1.58
N THR A 452 -19.35 7.82 1.29
CA THR A 452 -20.71 8.06 0.80
C THR A 452 -20.65 9.00 -0.39
N PRO A 453 -20.08 8.55 -1.53
CA PRO A 453 -20.04 9.36 -2.73
C PRO A 453 -21.45 9.64 -3.23
N ASP A 454 -21.63 10.81 -3.83
CA ASP A 454 -22.79 11.06 -4.67
C ASP A 454 -22.50 10.45 -6.05
N VAL A 455 -23.43 9.65 -6.57
CA VAL A 455 -23.37 9.14 -7.95
C VAL A 455 -24.18 10.08 -8.82
N PRO A 456 -23.55 10.88 -9.70
CA PRO A 456 -24.29 11.85 -10.52
C PRO A 456 -25.12 11.13 -11.59
N GLU A 457 -26.33 11.63 -11.87
CA GLU A 457 -27.13 11.19 -13.03
C GLU A 457 -26.51 11.63 -14.37
N VAL A 458 -25.73 12.71 -14.34
CA VAL A 458 -25.10 13.32 -15.51
C VAL A 458 -23.66 13.69 -15.20
N VAL A 459 -22.73 13.24 -16.05
CA VAL A 459 -21.33 13.65 -16.05
C VAL A 459 -21.14 14.82 -17.00
N PHE A 460 -20.61 15.94 -16.49
CA PHE A 460 -20.23 17.09 -17.30
C PHE A 460 -18.81 16.93 -17.83
N MET A 461 -18.69 16.71 -19.14
CA MET A 461 -17.41 16.39 -19.79
C MET A 461 -16.65 17.63 -20.24
N SER A 462 -17.30 18.80 -20.30
CA SER A 462 -16.70 20.06 -20.74
C SER A 462 -16.39 21.05 -19.62
N ASP A 463 -16.78 20.77 -18.38
CA ASP A 463 -16.84 21.79 -17.31
C ASP A 463 -15.55 21.87 -16.49
N HIS A 464 -14.44 21.40 -17.05
CA HIS A 464 -13.13 21.48 -16.42
C HIS A 464 -12.13 22.09 -17.42
N PRO A 465 -11.44 23.20 -17.10
CA PRO A 465 -10.60 23.91 -18.07
C PRO A 465 -9.46 23.07 -18.67
N GLN A 466 -8.86 22.18 -17.87
CA GLN A 466 -7.83 21.25 -18.37
C GLN A 466 -8.38 20.03 -19.12
N LEU A 467 -9.71 19.87 -19.22
CA LEU A 467 -10.36 18.74 -19.91
C LEU A 467 -9.74 17.36 -19.55
N PRO A 468 -9.61 16.98 -18.26
CA PRO A 468 -8.79 15.85 -17.80
C PRO A 468 -9.24 14.49 -18.36
N GLY A 469 -10.53 14.35 -18.72
CA GLY A 469 -11.08 13.17 -19.38
C GLY A 469 -10.81 13.05 -20.88
N TRP A 470 -10.18 14.05 -21.50
CA TRP A 470 -9.96 14.10 -22.95
C TRP A 470 -8.49 13.93 -23.34
N TYR A 471 -8.25 13.33 -24.51
CA TYR A 471 -6.95 13.26 -25.16
C TYR A 471 -7.07 13.38 -26.69
N GLU A 472 -6.00 13.80 -27.36
CA GLU A 472 -5.96 13.89 -28.83
C GLU A 472 -5.43 12.60 -29.45
N TYR A 473 -6.10 12.15 -30.51
CA TYR A 473 -5.73 10.92 -31.19
C TYR A 473 -4.48 11.06 -32.07
N PHE A 474 -4.28 12.21 -32.73
CA PHE A 474 -3.20 12.38 -33.72
C PHE A 474 -1.93 13.03 -33.18
N HIS A 475 -2.00 13.67 -32.00
CA HIS A 475 -0.91 14.47 -31.44
C HIS A 475 -0.55 14.00 -30.03
N GLU A 476 0.76 13.94 -29.77
CA GLU A 476 1.26 13.83 -28.40
C GLU A 476 1.12 15.20 -27.73
N SER A 477 0.41 15.24 -26.60
CA SER A 477 0.24 16.45 -25.78
C SER A 477 1.47 16.65 -24.90
N ASN A 478 1.95 17.88 -24.77
CA ASN A 478 3.03 18.20 -23.84
C ASN A 478 2.44 18.39 -22.43
N GLN A 479 2.45 17.32 -21.64
CA GLN A 479 2.38 17.24 -20.16
C GLN A 479 1.21 17.93 -19.42
N ALA A 480 0.44 18.85 -19.99
CA ALA A 480 -0.78 19.42 -19.39
C ALA A 480 -1.83 19.81 -20.44
N ASP A 481 -1.38 20.37 -21.56
CA ASP A 481 -2.26 20.96 -22.58
C ASP A 481 -2.51 20.03 -23.76
N LEU A 482 -3.70 20.17 -24.33
CA LEU A 482 -4.05 19.63 -25.64
C LEU A 482 -3.30 20.43 -26.72
N ALA A 483 -2.95 19.80 -27.85
CA ALA A 483 -2.06 20.41 -28.85
C ALA A 483 -2.84 21.29 -29.85
N ASP A 484 -3.93 20.77 -30.40
CA ASP A 484 -4.79 21.46 -31.38
C ASP A 484 -6.19 21.79 -30.81
N TRP A 485 -6.55 21.22 -29.66
CA TRP A 485 -7.78 21.51 -28.95
C TRP A 485 -7.52 22.36 -27.70
N SER A 486 -8.51 23.15 -27.27
CA SER A 486 -8.41 23.98 -26.08
C SER A 486 -9.75 24.16 -25.42
N PHE A 487 -9.73 24.64 -24.17
CA PHE A 487 -10.91 25.14 -23.48
C PHE A 487 -10.82 26.66 -23.38
N GLU A 488 -11.91 27.36 -23.69
CA GLU A 488 -12.02 28.82 -23.56
C GLU A 488 -13.36 29.20 -22.94
N ILE A 489 -13.37 30.22 -22.09
CA ILE A 489 -14.62 30.82 -21.60
C ILE A 489 -15.09 31.84 -22.65
N ALA A 490 -16.37 31.81 -23.00
CA ALA A 490 -16.94 32.73 -23.99
C ALA A 490 -16.86 34.20 -23.48
N ASN A 491 -16.31 35.13 -24.29
CA ASN A 491 -16.28 36.56 -23.97
C ASN A 491 -17.66 37.23 -24.10
N GLU A 492 -17.83 38.33 -23.35
CA GLU A 492 -19.05 39.12 -23.04
C GLU A 492 -20.04 39.49 -24.16
N GLU A 493 -19.77 39.23 -25.45
CA GLU A 493 -20.69 39.57 -26.55
C GLU A 493 -21.92 38.63 -26.63
N ASP A 494 -21.84 37.41 -26.09
CA ASP A 494 -22.99 36.53 -25.84
C ASP A 494 -23.48 36.74 -24.38
N LEU A 495 -24.18 37.85 -24.12
CA LEU A 495 -24.70 38.25 -22.80
C LEU A 495 -25.56 37.19 -22.07
N GLU A 496 -25.95 36.10 -22.75
CA GLU A 496 -26.75 35.00 -22.20
C GLU A 496 -25.93 33.72 -21.86
N SER A 497 -24.61 33.67 -22.05
CA SER A 497 -23.87 32.39 -21.95
C SER A 497 -22.47 32.48 -21.32
N ARG A 498 -22.39 32.40 -19.98
CA ARG A 498 -21.16 32.10 -19.21
C ARG A 498 -20.73 30.61 -19.30
N TRP A 499 -20.73 30.02 -20.49
CA TRP A 499 -20.38 28.59 -20.66
C TRP A 499 -18.97 28.44 -21.25
N GLY A 500 -18.21 27.49 -20.72
CA GLY A 500 -16.97 27.03 -21.32
C GLY A 500 -17.18 26.38 -22.69
N GLN A 501 -16.24 26.60 -23.61
CA GLN A 501 -16.23 26.06 -24.96
C GLN A 501 -14.97 25.23 -25.19
N ILE A 502 -15.15 24.03 -25.72
CA ILE A 502 -14.08 23.21 -26.30
C ILE A 502 -13.90 23.67 -27.75
N ASN A 503 -12.71 24.15 -28.08
CA ASN A 503 -12.37 24.65 -29.40
C ASN A 503 -11.35 23.75 -30.07
N GLY A 504 -11.55 23.43 -31.35
CA GLY A 504 -10.58 22.73 -32.19
C GLY A 504 -10.01 23.71 -33.23
N ARG A 505 -8.69 23.84 -33.28
CA ARG A 505 -8.00 24.83 -34.11
C ARG A 505 -7.98 24.41 -35.58
N ALA A 506 -8.39 25.31 -36.47
CA ALA A 506 -8.10 25.21 -37.89
C ALA A 506 -6.61 25.53 -38.16
N ASN A 507 -5.96 24.72 -38.99
CA ASN A 507 -4.60 24.96 -39.46
C ASN A 507 -4.63 25.30 -40.96
N TYR A 508 -4.72 26.60 -41.25
CA TYR A 508 -4.77 27.15 -42.61
C TYR A 508 -3.40 27.14 -43.33
N GLU A 509 -2.32 26.74 -42.67
CA GLU A 509 -1.02 26.52 -43.33
C GLU A 509 -0.99 25.19 -44.09
N LEU A 510 -1.87 24.25 -43.73
CA LEU A 510 -2.05 23.00 -44.47
C LEU A 510 -2.73 23.26 -45.81
N ALA A 511 -2.32 22.51 -46.83
CA ALA A 511 -2.96 22.60 -48.15
C ALA A 511 -4.44 22.22 -48.05
N LYS A 512 -5.34 23.15 -48.37
CA LYS A 512 -6.79 22.92 -48.34
C LYS A 512 -7.14 21.70 -49.18
N GLY A 513 -7.85 20.75 -48.58
CA GLY A 513 -8.22 19.50 -49.25
C GLY A 513 -7.23 18.36 -49.02
N CYS A 514 -6.19 18.54 -48.20
CA CYS A 514 -5.37 17.42 -47.74
C CYS A 514 -6.11 16.49 -46.77
N ASN A 515 -7.27 16.91 -46.25
CA ASN A 515 -8.11 16.14 -45.32
C ASN A 515 -7.33 15.78 -44.06
N ALA A 516 -6.70 16.76 -43.43
CA ALA A 516 -6.02 16.56 -42.17
C ALA A 516 -7.06 16.29 -41.09
N GLU A 517 -7.13 15.03 -40.66
CA GLU A 517 -8.02 14.57 -39.60
C GLU A 517 -7.61 15.15 -38.24
N SER A 518 -8.59 15.53 -37.41
CA SER A 518 -8.41 15.99 -36.04
C SER A 518 -9.50 15.35 -35.17
N LEU A 519 -9.09 14.62 -34.14
CA LEU A 519 -9.98 13.87 -33.26
C LEU A 519 -9.60 14.08 -31.79
N LEU A 520 -10.56 14.60 -31.02
CA LEU A 520 -10.52 14.65 -29.57
C LEU A 520 -11.36 13.51 -29.01
N VAL A 521 -10.79 12.68 -28.12
CA VAL A 521 -11.41 11.45 -27.61
C VAL A 521 -11.61 11.55 -26.11
N TYR A 522 -12.80 11.18 -25.63
CA TYR A 522 -13.02 11.01 -24.20
C TYR A 522 -12.56 9.63 -23.77
N THR A 523 -11.73 9.57 -22.72
CA THR A 523 -10.98 8.37 -22.35
C THR A 523 -11.90 7.20 -21.97
N ARG A 524 -12.92 7.44 -21.13
CA ARG A 524 -13.86 6.39 -20.71
C ARG A 524 -14.85 6.09 -21.85
N PRO A 525 -14.97 4.83 -22.30
CA PRO A 525 -15.99 4.45 -23.27
C PRO A 525 -17.41 4.53 -22.69
N VAL A 526 -18.42 4.64 -23.57
CA VAL A 526 -19.84 4.53 -23.19
C VAL A 526 -20.20 3.05 -23.05
N LEU A 527 -20.06 2.52 -21.83
CA LEU A 527 -20.22 1.10 -21.53
C LEU A 527 -21.66 0.71 -21.23
N GLU A 528 -22.34 1.58 -20.49
CA GLU A 528 -23.75 1.45 -20.13
C GLU A 528 -24.63 2.05 -21.22
N ASP A 529 -25.91 1.68 -21.21
CA ASP A 529 -26.92 2.36 -22.01
C ASP A 529 -26.96 3.83 -21.61
N GLY A 530 -26.96 4.73 -22.58
CA GLY A 530 -26.81 6.14 -22.28
C GLY A 530 -26.80 7.06 -23.49
N SER A 531 -26.60 8.34 -23.21
CA SER A 531 -26.52 9.37 -24.22
C SER A 531 -25.49 10.45 -23.87
N VAL A 532 -24.74 10.87 -24.88
CA VAL A 532 -23.88 12.05 -24.82
C VAL A 532 -24.54 13.16 -25.61
N GLU A 533 -24.87 14.26 -24.95
CA GLU A 533 -25.44 15.44 -25.57
C GLU A 533 -24.42 16.58 -25.56
N TYR A 534 -24.34 17.34 -26.65
CA TYR A 534 -23.51 18.53 -26.75
C TYR A 534 -24.10 19.55 -27.72
N GLN A 535 -23.66 20.79 -27.60
CA GLN A 535 -23.96 21.84 -28.57
C GLN A 535 -22.73 22.17 -29.40
N PHE A 536 -22.89 22.36 -30.70
CA PHE A 536 -21.81 22.77 -31.59
C PHE A 536 -22.25 23.94 -32.48
N TRP A 537 -21.33 24.86 -32.75
CA TRP A 537 -21.57 25.96 -33.69
C TRP A 537 -21.35 25.46 -35.12
N TYR A 538 -22.34 25.66 -35.98
CA TYR A 538 -22.26 25.21 -37.37
C TYR A 538 -22.23 26.40 -38.34
N GLN A 539 -21.17 26.46 -39.15
CA GLN A 539 -21.07 27.35 -40.30
C GLN A 539 -20.29 26.61 -41.40
N PRO A 540 -20.95 26.20 -42.50
CA PRO A 540 -20.33 25.39 -43.55
C PRO A 540 -18.98 25.94 -44.02
N GLY A 541 -17.96 25.08 -44.07
CA GLY A 541 -16.61 25.45 -44.51
C GLY A 541 -15.83 26.38 -43.57
N LYS A 542 -16.36 26.70 -42.38
CA LYS A 542 -15.66 27.47 -41.34
C LYS A 542 -15.67 26.77 -39.98
N PHE A 543 -16.85 26.36 -39.51
CA PHE A 543 -17.04 25.67 -38.25
C PHE A 543 -17.87 24.39 -38.46
N GLU A 544 -17.22 23.24 -38.30
CA GLU A 544 -17.84 21.93 -38.45
C GLU A 544 -17.37 21.00 -37.33
N VAL A 545 -18.30 20.23 -36.79
CA VAL A 545 -18.03 19.24 -35.75
C VAL A 545 -18.85 18.00 -36.06
N HIS A 546 -18.21 16.84 -35.99
CA HIS A 546 -18.83 15.55 -36.26
C HIS A 546 -18.61 14.61 -35.07
N PRO A 547 -19.64 13.87 -34.62
CA PRO A 547 -19.45 12.87 -33.58
C PRO A 547 -18.63 11.69 -34.10
N ALA A 548 -17.76 11.16 -33.25
CA ALA A 548 -17.01 9.95 -33.50
C ALA A 548 -17.28 8.91 -32.40
N ILE A 549 -17.42 7.65 -32.80
CA ILE A 549 -17.50 6.48 -31.92
C ILE A 549 -16.37 5.53 -32.32
N GLY A 550 -15.35 5.39 -31.47
CA GLY A 550 -14.12 4.69 -31.81
C GLY A 550 -13.42 5.34 -33.01
N GLN A 551 -13.11 4.55 -34.03
CA GLN A 551 -12.53 5.03 -35.29
C GLN A 551 -13.58 5.43 -36.33
N ARG A 552 -14.88 5.38 -36.02
CA ARG A 552 -15.93 5.77 -36.96
C ARG A 552 -16.40 7.18 -36.66
N CYS A 553 -16.11 8.09 -37.58
CA CYS A 553 -16.71 9.42 -37.61
C CYS A 553 -18.02 9.38 -38.40
N LEU A 554 -19.06 9.98 -37.84
CA LEU A 554 -20.35 10.18 -38.50
C LEU A 554 -20.42 11.63 -39.00
N ILE A 555 -20.00 11.83 -40.25
CA ILE A 555 -19.92 13.13 -40.89
C ILE A 555 -21.33 13.65 -41.16
N LEU A 556 -21.62 14.83 -40.63
CA LEU A 556 -22.86 15.56 -40.88
C LEU A 556 -22.77 16.22 -42.27
N GLY A 557 -23.16 15.47 -43.30
CA GLY A 557 -23.20 15.95 -44.67
C GLY A 557 -24.33 16.97 -44.92
N SER A 558 -24.49 17.39 -46.17
CA SER A 558 -25.53 18.38 -46.53
C SER A 558 -26.96 17.86 -46.41
N ASP A 559 -27.18 16.54 -46.56
CA ASP A 559 -28.53 15.95 -46.54
C ASP A 559 -28.62 14.65 -45.73
N ALA A 560 -27.51 13.92 -45.57
CA ALA A 560 -27.45 12.66 -44.84
C ALA A 560 -26.16 12.55 -44.01
N VAL A 561 -26.18 11.66 -43.00
CA VAL A 561 -25.00 11.30 -42.23
C VAL A 561 -24.16 10.28 -43.00
N GLU A 562 -22.90 10.62 -43.25
CA GLU A 562 -21.93 9.75 -43.93
C GLU A 562 -20.97 9.11 -42.94
N SER A 563 -20.58 7.85 -43.17
CA SER A 563 -19.59 7.18 -42.33
C SER A 563 -18.18 7.34 -42.91
N HIS A 564 -17.28 7.83 -42.07
CA HIS A 564 -15.85 7.99 -42.34
C HIS A 564 -15.06 7.15 -41.35
N LEU A 565 -14.16 6.30 -41.86
CA LEU A 565 -13.22 5.57 -41.02
C LEU A 565 -11.97 6.43 -40.84
N ILE A 566 -11.73 6.87 -39.62
CA ILE A 566 -10.61 7.72 -39.23
C ILE A 566 -9.31 6.94 -39.46
N THR A 567 -8.34 7.53 -40.16
CA THR A 567 -7.04 6.89 -40.40
C THR A 567 -6.06 7.08 -39.24
N ASP A 568 -4.91 6.39 -39.25
CA ASP A 568 -3.82 6.65 -38.30
C ASP A 568 -2.84 7.75 -38.77
N GLY A 569 -3.26 8.58 -39.73
CA GLY A 569 -2.45 9.68 -40.26
C GLY A 569 -1.13 9.17 -40.82
N LYS A 570 -0.01 9.73 -40.36
CA LYS A 570 1.34 9.31 -40.82
C LYS A 570 1.72 7.88 -40.43
N PHE A 571 0.99 7.28 -39.49
CA PHE A 571 1.19 5.91 -39.03
C PHE A 571 0.25 4.92 -39.73
N ASP A 572 -0.67 5.38 -40.58
CA ASP A 572 -1.59 4.50 -41.30
C ASP A 572 -0.83 3.50 -42.18
N ARG A 573 -1.20 2.22 -42.03
CA ARG A 573 -0.64 1.09 -42.79
C ARG A 573 -1.65 0.45 -43.73
N THR A 574 -2.88 0.95 -43.76
CA THR A 574 -3.99 0.36 -44.52
C THR A 574 -4.01 0.83 -45.98
N GLY A 575 -3.28 1.91 -46.29
CA GLY A 575 -3.31 2.54 -47.61
C GLY A 575 -4.59 3.33 -47.88
N ARG A 576 -5.44 3.51 -46.85
CA ARG A 576 -6.69 4.25 -46.93
C ARG A 576 -6.40 5.74 -47.04
N ARG A 577 -7.16 6.44 -47.88
CA ARG A 577 -7.08 7.90 -47.98
C ARG A 577 -7.83 8.55 -46.81
N PRO A 578 -7.36 9.68 -46.26
CA PRO A 578 -8.07 10.39 -45.18
C PRO A 578 -9.44 10.98 -45.58
N ASP A 579 -9.75 11.06 -46.88
CA ASP A 579 -11.09 11.43 -47.38
C ASP A 579 -12.01 10.22 -47.62
N ASN A 580 -11.65 9.04 -47.12
CA ASN A 580 -12.47 7.85 -47.33
C ASN A 580 -13.91 8.06 -46.81
N ARG A 581 -14.86 7.49 -47.57
CA ARG A 581 -16.27 7.38 -47.22
C ARG A 581 -16.66 5.92 -47.39
N LEU A 582 -17.13 5.29 -46.33
CA LEU A 582 -17.67 3.94 -46.44
C LEU A 582 -18.97 4.04 -47.25
N HIS A 583 -19.02 3.40 -48.42
CA HIS A 583 -20.19 3.43 -49.31
C HIS A 583 -21.37 2.66 -48.71
N ARG A 584 -22.08 3.33 -47.81
CA ARG A 584 -23.51 3.23 -47.56
C ARG A 584 -23.90 4.49 -46.78
N ALA A 585 -23.97 5.63 -47.46
CA ALA A 585 -24.76 6.73 -46.92
C ALA A 585 -26.16 6.14 -46.73
N VAL A 586 -26.57 5.92 -45.48
CA VAL A 586 -27.95 5.60 -45.18
C VAL A 586 -28.71 6.86 -45.57
N ARG A 587 -29.27 6.87 -46.79
CA ARG A 587 -30.14 7.96 -47.20
C ARG A 587 -31.34 7.93 -46.26
N SER A 588 -31.84 9.10 -45.88
CA SER A 588 -33.06 9.23 -45.05
C SER A 588 -34.26 8.44 -45.60
N THR A 589 -34.23 8.06 -46.89
CA THR A 589 -35.22 7.23 -47.55
C THR A 589 -35.15 5.73 -47.23
N ASP A 590 -34.02 5.22 -46.70
CA ASP A 590 -33.77 3.78 -46.53
C ASP A 590 -33.99 3.29 -45.09
N VAL A 591 -34.15 4.20 -44.13
CA VAL A 591 -34.48 3.89 -42.72
C VAL A 591 -35.74 4.65 -42.34
N PRO A 592 -36.83 3.97 -41.93
CA PRO A 592 -38.06 4.63 -41.50
C PRO A 592 -37.77 5.66 -40.40
N ASP A 593 -38.51 6.77 -40.44
CA ASP A 593 -38.53 7.82 -39.40
C ASP A 593 -37.23 8.64 -39.22
N VAL A 594 -36.30 8.61 -40.19
CA VAL A 594 -35.11 9.48 -40.20
C VAL A 594 -35.39 10.79 -40.93
N THR A 595 -35.09 11.91 -40.28
CA THR A 595 -35.26 13.27 -40.82
C THR A 595 -34.02 13.70 -41.62
N PRO A 596 -34.16 14.24 -42.85
CA PRO A 596 -33.02 14.75 -43.63
C PRO A 596 -32.27 15.86 -42.89
N LEU A 597 -30.93 15.84 -42.89
CA LEU A 597 -30.10 16.83 -42.18
C LEU A 597 -30.41 18.25 -42.65
N SER A 598 -30.62 18.44 -43.95
CA SER A 598 -30.95 19.73 -44.58
C SER A 598 -32.18 20.42 -43.98
N SER A 599 -33.10 19.66 -43.38
CA SER A 599 -34.32 20.18 -42.77
C SER A 599 -34.19 20.57 -41.29
N VAL A 600 -33.10 20.16 -40.62
CA VAL A 600 -32.92 20.32 -39.17
C VAL A 600 -31.61 20.99 -38.77
N LEU A 601 -30.55 20.87 -39.57
CA LEU A 601 -29.26 21.50 -39.33
C LEU A 601 -29.33 23.01 -39.65
N ARG A 602 -29.00 23.84 -38.67
CA ARG A 602 -29.15 25.30 -38.76
C ARG A 602 -27.81 25.99 -38.96
N GLU A 603 -27.63 26.67 -40.09
CA GLU A 603 -26.43 27.46 -40.39
C GLU A 603 -26.34 28.73 -39.52
N GLY A 604 -25.12 29.10 -39.12
CA GLY A 604 -24.86 30.33 -38.36
C GLY A 604 -25.46 30.30 -36.95
N SER A 605 -25.60 29.10 -36.38
CA SER A 605 -26.25 28.93 -35.08
C SER A 605 -25.70 27.72 -34.30
N TRP A 606 -25.98 27.70 -33.00
CA TRP A 606 -25.75 26.54 -32.15
C TRP A 606 -26.78 25.44 -32.44
N ASN A 607 -26.28 24.23 -32.68
CA ASN A 607 -27.08 23.03 -32.89
C ASN A 607 -26.85 22.05 -31.74
N THR A 608 -27.91 21.38 -31.29
CA THR A 608 -27.82 20.35 -30.24
C THR A 608 -27.72 18.97 -30.89
N MET A 609 -26.66 18.23 -30.59
CA MET A 609 -26.49 16.83 -30.96
C MET A 609 -26.67 15.95 -29.73
N MET A 610 -27.40 14.85 -29.87
CA MET A 610 -27.45 13.77 -28.90
C MET A 610 -27.03 12.47 -29.58
N VAL A 611 -26.00 11.84 -29.04
CA VAL A 611 -25.51 10.51 -29.44
C VAL A 611 -25.99 9.51 -28.40
N SER A 612 -26.92 8.64 -28.77
CA SER A 612 -27.50 7.64 -27.87
C SER A 612 -27.05 6.24 -28.26
N ILE A 613 -26.61 5.46 -27.27
CA ILE A 613 -26.28 4.04 -27.40
C ILE A 613 -27.15 3.30 -26.40
N VAL A 614 -28.07 2.47 -26.92
CA VAL A 614 -28.95 1.61 -26.09
C VAL A 614 -28.85 0.20 -26.63
N ALA A 615 -28.45 -0.74 -25.78
CA ALA A 615 -27.92 -2.04 -26.14
C ALA A 615 -26.81 -1.91 -27.20
N ASP A 616 -27.11 -2.24 -28.46
CA ASP A 616 -26.19 -2.12 -29.59
C ASP A 616 -26.67 -1.11 -30.64
N GLN A 617 -27.67 -0.30 -30.33
CA GLN A 617 -28.22 0.66 -31.28
C GLN A 617 -27.64 2.06 -31.04
N LEU A 618 -26.83 2.53 -31.98
CA LEU A 618 -26.38 3.91 -32.07
C LEU A 618 -27.45 4.75 -32.78
N SER A 619 -27.91 5.81 -32.14
CA SER A 619 -28.85 6.79 -32.72
C SER A 619 -28.33 8.21 -32.56
N LEU A 620 -28.42 9.02 -33.62
CA LEU A 620 -28.09 10.44 -33.58
C LEU A 620 -29.37 11.27 -33.67
N PHE A 621 -29.53 12.20 -32.74
CA PHE A 621 -30.59 13.20 -32.76
C PHE A 621 -29.99 14.59 -32.90
N LEU A 622 -30.40 15.31 -33.94
CA LEU A 622 -29.99 16.69 -34.20
C LEU A 622 -31.19 17.61 -33.99
N ASN A 623 -31.07 18.58 -33.09
CA ASN A 623 -32.15 19.49 -32.72
C ASN A 623 -33.48 18.74 -32.44
N ASN A 624 -33.38 17.67 -31.63
CA ASN A 624 -34.47 16.75 -31.23
C ASN A 624 -35.07 15.88 -32.34
N SER A 625 -34.49 15.85 -33.55
CA SER A 625 -34.95 15.01 -34.66
C SER A 625 -33.98 13.87 -34.90
N LEU A 626 -34.48 12.64 -35.08
CA LEU A 626 -33.65 11.47 -35.41
C LEU A 626 -33.06 11.65 -36.82
N VAL A 627 -31.73 11.69 -36.93
CA VAL A 627 -31.01 11.91 -38.21
C VAL A 627 -30.15 10.72 -38.64
N HIS A 628 -29.89 9.77 -37.74
CA HIS A 628 -29.15 8.56 -38.07
C HIS A 628 -29.45 7.43 -37.08
N ARG A 629 -29.43 6.19 -37.56
CA ARG A 629 -29.51 4.98 -36.74
C ARG A 629 -28.65 3.88 -37.35
N GLN A 630 -27.83 3.24 -36.53
CA GLN A 630 -27.00 2.12 -36.91
C GLN A 630 -26.88 1.12 -35.77
N ARG A 631 -26.81 -0.18 -36.09
CA ARG A 631 -26.44 -1.21 -35.13
C ARG A 631 -24.91 -1.31 -35.04
N LEU A 632 -24.38 -1.23 -33.83
CA LEU A 632 -23.00 -1.52 -33.49
C LEU A 632 -22.82 -3.04 -33.37
N GLY A 633 -21.67 -3.55 -33.81
CA GLY A 633 -21.24 -4.90 -33.48
C GLY A 633 -20.92 -5.01 -31.99
N GLU A 634 -20.94 -6.24 -31.47
CA GLU A 634 -20.58 -6.55 -30.08
C GLU A 634 -19.20 -6.00 -29.69
N HIS A 635 -18.28 -5.96 -30.66
CA HIS A 635 -16.88 -5.56 -30.48
C HIS A 635 -16.57 -4.16 -31.01
N ASP A 636 -17.57 -3.38 -31.41
CA ASP A 636 -17.31 -2.02 -31.90
C ASP A 636 -16.85 -1.12 -30.72
N PRO A 637 -15.73 -0.39 -30.85
CA PRO A 637 -15.25 0.48 -29.77
C PRO A 637 -16.28 1.57 -29.45
N ARG A 638 -16.61 1.75 -28.17
CA ARG A 638 -17.64 2.69 -27.70
C ARG A 638 -17.09 4.02 -27.16
N LYS A 639 -15.88 4.42 -27.56
CA LYS A 639 -15.28 5.69 -27.13
C LYS A 639 -15.88 6.86 -27.89
N PHE A 640 -16.43 7.84 -27.17
CA PHE A 640 -16.94 9.07 -27.76
C PHE A 640 -15.82 10.04 -28.14
N GLY A 641 -15.98 10.74 -29.25
CA GLY A 641 -15.05 11.78 -29.68
C GLY A 641 -15.69 12.87 -30.54
N LEU A 642 -14.95 13.97 -30.69
CA LEU A 642 -15.28 15.13 -31.50
C LEU A 642 -14.28 15.24 -32.65
N PHE A 643 -14.78 15.30 -33.87
CA PHE A 643 -13.97 15.27 -35.08
C PHE A 643 -14.21 16.51 -35.95
N HIS A 644 -13.14 17.00 -36.59
CA HIS A 644 -13.21 17.91 -37.73
C HIS A 644 -11.98 17.74 -38.63
N TYR A 645 -12.05 18.25 -39.87
CA TYR A 645 -10.89 18.35 -40.75
C TYR A 645 -10.17 19.68 -40.50
N ARG A 646 -9.01 19.65 -39.83
CA ARG A 646 -8.28 20.86 -39.41
C ARG A 646 -7.72 21.67 -40.57
N ASP A 647 -7.57 21.11 -41.78
CA ASP A 647 -7.20 21.87 -42.99
C ASP A 647 -8.36 22.67 -43.58
N ARG A 648 -9.58 22.48 -43.07
CA ARG A 648 -10.82 23.06 -43.64
C ARG A 648 -11.56 23.94 -42.67
N THR A 649 -11.77 23.45 -41.45
CA THR A 649 -12.67 24.05 -40.47
C THR A 649 -12.07 24.07 -39.08
N ALA A 650 -12.58 24.96 -38.24
CA ALA A 650 -12.40 24.93 -36.79
C ALA A 650 -13.59 24.22 -36.14
N ALA A 651 -13.46 23.83 -34.88
CA ALA A 651 -14.54 23.27 -34.07
C ALA A 651 -14.86 24.19 -32.89
N ARG A 652 -16.14 24.33 -32.54
CA ARG A 652 -16.62 25.01 -31.33
C ARG A 652 -17.73 24.19 -30.71
N VAL A 653 -17.52 23.70 -29.49
CA VAL A 653 -18.42 22.80 -28.78
C VAL A 653 -18.63 23.29 -27.35
N ARG A 654 -19.84 23.16 -26.81
CA ARG A 654 -20.14 23.48 -25.41
C ARG A 654 -21.17 22.52 -24.82
N ARG A 655 -21.29 22.52 -23.49
CA ARG A 655 -22.27 21.72 -22.74
C ARG A 655 -22.22 20.23 -23.08
N VAL A 656 -21.02 19.66 -23.07
CA VAL A 656 -20.87 18.22 -23.31
C VAL A 656 -21.26 17.49 -22.03
N ARG A 657 -22.38 16.78 -22.08
CA ARG A 657 -22.96 16.07 -20.93
C ARG A 657 -23.22 14.62 -21.30
N TRP A 658 -23.00 13.73 -20.35
CA TRP A 658 -23.26 12.31 -20.51
C TRP A 658 -24.19 11.83 -19.42
N ALA A 659 -25.35 11.30 -19.82
CA ALA A 659 -26.27 10.56 -18.96
C ALA A 659 -26.16 9.07 -19.29
N GLY A 660 -26.00 8.21 -18.29
CA GLY A 660 -25.92 6.77 -18.49
C GLY A 660 -26.62 5.99 -17.39
N ASP A 661 -26.97 4.74 -17.70
CA ASP A 661 -27.65 3.80 -16.83
C ASP A 661 -26.65 3.02 -15.96
N TRP A 662 -25.83 3.76 -15.20
CA TRP A 662 -24.90 3.18 -14.23
C TRP A 662 -25.58 2.96 -12.87
N SER A 663 -25.04 2.04 -12.08
CA SER A 663 -25.51 1.78 -10.70
C SER A 663 -25.51 3.07 -9.88
N THR A 664 -26.63 3.36 -9.22
CA THR A 664 -26.80 4.54 -8.34
C THR A 664 -26.16 4.34 -6.97
N ASP A 665 -25.86 3.10 -6.59
CA ASP A 665 -25.26 2.77 -5.30
C ASP A 665 -23.80 2.32 -5.47
N LEU A 666 -22.94 2.76 -4.55
CA LEU A 666 -21.61 2.19 -4.37
C LEU A 666 -21.75 0.81 -3.69
N PRO A 667 -21.23 -0.28 -4.29
CA PRO A 667 -21.24 -1.59 -3.66
C PRO A 667 -20.54 -1.55 -2.30
N ARG A 668 -21.08 -2.28 -1.31
CA ARG A 668 -20.40 -2.44 -0.02
C ARG A 668 -19.04 -3.10 -0.22
N LEU A 669 -18.12 -2.92 0.73
CA LEU A 669 -16.76 -3.45 0.61
C LEU A 669 -16.70 -4.98 0.48
N ASP A 670 -17.62 -5.70 1.12
CA ASP A 670 -17.73 -7.17 0.98
C ASP A 670 -18.28 -7.60 -0.38
N GLN A 671 -18.81 -6.66 -1.17
CA GLN A 671 -19.28 -6.84 -2.55
C GLN A 671 -18.29 -6.29 -3.58
N GLN A 672 -17.20 -5.65 -3.16
CA GLN A 672 -16.15 -5.17 -4.06
C GLN A 672 -15.10 -6.27 -4.25
N PRO A 673 -14.97 -6.87 -5.45
CA PRO A 673 -14.13 -8.05 -5.64
C PRO A 673 -12.62 -7.77 -5.53
N LEU A 674 -12.20 -6.51 -5.72
CA LEU A 674 -10.79 -6.11 -5.52
C LEU A 674 -10.49 -5.66 -4.08
N ALA A 675 -11.50 -5.54 -3.22
CA ALA A 675 -11.26 -5.40 -1.79
C ALA A 675 -10.80 -6.76 -1.25
N THR A 676 -10.00 -6.78 -0.18
CA THR A 676 -9.69 -8.03 0.53
C THR A 676 -10.56 -8.15 1.78
N PRO A 677 -11.85 -8.52 1.69
CA PRO A 677 -12.67 -8.72 2.87
C PRO A 677 -12.18 -9.97 3.61
N LEU A 678 -11.92 -9.83 4.91
CA LEU A 678 -11.74 -10.98 5.80
C LEU A 678 -13.11 -11.42 6.27
N THR A 679 -13.59 -12.54 5.73
CA THR A 679 -14.91 -13.11 6.06
C THR A 679 -15.09 -13.30 7.57
N GLU A 680 -14.02 -13.69 8.27
CA GLU A 680 -14.01 -13.87 9.73
C GLU A 680 -14.24 -12.55 10.50
N LEU A 681 -13.91 -11.41 9.89
CA LEU A 681 -14.08 -10.06 10.43
C LEU A 681 -15.20 -9.29 9.71
N SER A 682 -16.11 -10.00 9.05
CA SER A 682 -17.29 -9.43 8.41
C SER A 682 -18.19 -8.66 9.39
N GLU A 683 -19.04 -7.79 8.85
CA GLU A 683 -20.00 -7.05 9.67
C GLU A 683 -20.97 -8.00 10.41
N ASP A 684 -21.36 -9.13 9.81
CA ASP A 684 -22.16 -10.16 10.48
C ASP A 684 -21.41 -10.79 11.66
N SER A 685 -20.12 -11.07 11.49
CA SER A 685 -19.24 -11.52 12.57
C SER A 685 -19.19 -10.51 13.72
N ARG A 686 -19.12 -9.22 13.38
CA ARG A 686 -19.11 -8.13 14.34
C ARG A 686 -20.44 -7.92 15.05
N GLN A 687 -21.57 -8.12 14.37
CA GLN A 687 -22.91 -8.00 14.95
C GLN A 687 -23.19 -9.07 16.02
N ARG A 688 -22.50 -10.22 15.97
CA ARG A 688 -22.56 -11.25 17.03
C ARG A 688 -21.90 -10.81 18.34
N LEU A 689 -21.06 -9.77 18.33
CA LEU A 689 -20.45 -9.18 19.52
C LEU A 689 -21.42 -8.18 20.17
N THR A 690 -22.37 -8.71 20.94
CA THR A 690 -23.51 -7.98 21.47
C THR A 690 -23.19 -7.03 22.63
N HIS A 691 -22.12 -7.31 23.39
CA HIS A 691 -21.70 -6.42 24.48
C HIS A 691 -20.78 -5.31 23.98
N LEU A 692 -20.97 -4.09 24.49
CA LEU A 692 -20.19 -2.91 24.12
C LEU A 692 -19.71 -2.16 25.36
N PHE A 693 -18.41 -1.97 25.46
CA PHE A 693 -17.77 -1.00 26.36
C PHE A 693 -17.17 0.12 25.52
N GLU A 694 -17.50 1.36 25.84
CA GLU A 694 -17.00 2.54 25.14
C GLU A 694 -16.69 3.66 26.13
N VAL A 695 -15.51 4.27 25.93
CA VAL A 695 -15.01 5.37 26.75
C VAL A 695 -14.41 6.44 25.84
N LYS A 696 -14.91 7.67 26.00
CA LYS A 696 -14.27 8.90 25.50
C LYS A 696 -13.20 9.32 26.49
N MET A 697 -12.00 9.61 26.01
CA MET A 697 -10.83 9.91 26.86
C MET A 697 -10.82 11.36 27.38
N GLY A 698 -11.96 11.87 27.88
CA GLY A 698 -12.09 13.25 28.35
C GLY A 698 -11.55 13.48 29.77
N VAL A 699 -11.83 14.67 30.32
CA VAL A 699 -11.35 15.15 31.64
C VAL A 699 -11.61 14.18 32.80
N ASP A 700 -12.74 13.48 32.79
CA ASP A 700 -13.15 12.57 33.87
C ASP A 700 -12.69 11.11 33.66
N VAL A 701 -11.91 10.82 32.62
CA VAL A 701 -11.62 9.43 32.26
C VAL A 701 -10.91 8.65 33.36
N LEU A 702 -9.94 9.28 34.03
CA LEU A 702 -9.20 8.66 35.14
C LEU A 702 -10.00 8.67 36.45
N THR A 703 -10.81 9.71 36.69
CA THR A 703 -11.63 9.82 37.92
C THR A 703 -12.83 8.87 37.90
N SER A 704 -13.35 8.54 36.72
CA SER A 704 -14.42 7.54 36.53
C SER A 704 -14.01 6.11 36.91
N LYS A 705 -12.70 5.85 37.01
CA LYS A 705 -12.10 4.51 37.21
C LYS A 705 -12.45 3.45 36.15
N ARG A 706 -13.13 3.82 35.05
CA ARG A 706 -13.38 2.92 33.91
C ARG A 706 -12.11 2.61 33.12
N ILE A 707 -11.14 3.53 33.16
CA ILE A 707 -9.77 3.35 32.69
C ILE A 707 -8.83 3.56 33.89
N ILE A 708 -7.89 2.64 34.09
CA ILE A 708 -6.89 2.72 35.16
C ILE A 708 -5.48 2.78 34.58
N VAL A 709 -4.55 3.39 35.33
CA VAL A 709 -3.12 3.41 34.98
C VAL A 709 -2.49 2.09 35.44
N SER A 710 -2.09 1.26 34.48
CA SER A 710 -1.47 -0.05 34.73
C SER A 710 0.06 0.02 34.78
N ASP A 711 0.67 1.00 34.11
CA ASP A 711 2.12 1.26 34.17
C ASP A 711 2.42 2.76 33.98
N GLY A 712 3.53 3.25 34.53
CA GLY A 712 3.91 4.67 34.54
C GLY A 712 3.36 5.46 35.74
N ASN A 713 3.79 6.73 35.86
CA ASN A 713 3.33 7.64 36.91
C ASN A 713 2.01 8.31 36.46
N PRO A 714 0.90 8.16 37.24
CA PRO A 714 -0.42 8.67 36.85
C PRO A 714 -0.51 10.20 36.75
N VAL A 715 0.39 10.95 37.40
CA VAL A 715 0.41 12.43 37.36
C VAL A 715 1.37 12.94 36.30
N GLN A 716 2.57 12.35 36.22
CA GLN A 716 3.61 12.85 35.32
C GLN A 716 3.40 12.43 33.87
N HIS A 717 2.83 11.24 33.64
CA HIS A 717 2.76 10.68 32.30
C HIS A 717 1.39 10.83 31.65
N PHE A 718 0.35 11.19 32.40
CA PHE A 718 -1.02 11.24 31.90
C PHE A 718 -1.68 12.56 32.31
N HIS A 719 -2.26 13.24 31.33
CA HIS A 719 -2.95 14.51 31.52
C HIS A 719 -4.26 14.51 30.74
N ALA A 720 -5.38 14.44 31.47
CA ALA A 720 -6.71 14.39 30.87
C ALA A 720 -7.17 15.80 30.45
N THR A 721 -7.63 15.95 29.21
CA THR A 721 -8.13 17.21 28.65
C THR A 721 -9.55 17.02 28.11
N ALA A 722 -10.19 18.10 27.66
CA ALA A 722 -11.51 18.01 27.01
C ALA A 722 -11.46 17.20 25.70
N ASP A 723 -10.31 17.22 25.01
CA ASP A 723 -10.15 16.60 23.68
C ASP A 723 -9.61 15.16 23.74
N GLY A 724 -9.03 14.75 24.86
CA GLY A 724 -8.38 13.45 24.99
C GLY A 724 -7.47 13.33 26.21
N LEU A 725 -6.93 12.13 26.41
CA LEU A 725 -5.95 11.82 27.45
C LEU A 725 -4.56 11.88 26.83
N GLU A 726 -3.85 12.96 27.14
CA GLU A 726 -2.45 13.15 26.73
C GLU A 726 -1.56 12.22 27.53
N MET A 727 -0.70 11.50 26.84
CA MET A 727 0.31 10.63 27.42
C MET A 727 1.70 11.10 26.99
N ASN A 728 2.60 11.27 27.95
CA ASN A 728 4.00 11.60 27.71
C ASN A 728 4.90 10.61 28.45
N ARG A 729 5.74 9.90 27.70
CA ARG A 729 6.78 9.05 28.28
C ARG A 729 8.17 9.45 27.77
N PRO A 730 8.95 10.23 28.56
CA PRO A 730 10.35 10.48 28.26
C PRO A 730 11.18 9.21 28.48
N ALA A 731 12.29 9.09 27.76
CA ALA A 731 13.24 8.01 27.93
C ALA A 731 13.97 8.10 29.28
N GLU A 732 14.19 6.94 29.89
CA GLU A 732 15.06 6.74 31.05
C GLU A 732 15.76 5.38 30.87
N SER A 733 16.93 5.21 31.49
CA SER A 733 17.76 4.01 31.35
C SER A 733 16.97 2.68 31.32
N GLY A 734 16.99 2.02 30.17
CA GLY A 734 16.33 0.73 29.96
C GLY A 734 15.03 0.86 29.17
N TYR A 735 14.09 -0.04 29.45
CA TYR A 735 12.77 -0.06 28.84
C TYR A 735 11.76 0.55 29.81
N ARG A 736 10.88 1.43 29.30
CA ARG A 736 9.91 2.15 30.12
C ARG A 736 8.56 2.22 29.42
N ASN A 737 7.51 2.19 30.22
CA ASN A 737 6.13 2.18 29.78
C ASN A 737 5.34 3.32 30.43
N ALA A 738 4.25 3.71 29.77
CA ALA A 738 3.09 4.38 30.34
C ALA A 738 1.86 3.71 29.73
N LEU A 739 1.17 2.86 30.50
CA LEU A 739 0.09 2.01 30.01
C LEU A 739 -1.20 2.22 30.82
N LEU A 740 -2.31 2.07 30.10
CA LEU A 740 -3.67 2.15 30.57
C LEU A 740 -4.36 0.81 30.37
N SER A 741 -5.33 0.50 31.22
CA SER A 741 -6.16 -0.70 31.12
C SER A 741 -7.63 -0.35 31.38
N PRO A 742 -8.58 -0.88 30.60
CA PRO A 742 -9.99 -0.78 30.93
C PRO A 742 -10.33 -1.70 32.12
N ALA A 743 -11.17 -1.21 33.04
CA ALA A 743 -11.64 -1.98 34.19
C ALA A 743 -12.81 -2.91 33.79
N ILE A 744 -12.51 -3.92 32.97
CA ILE A 744 -13.50 -4.87 32.43
C ILE A 744 -12.98 -6.30 32.43
N GLU A 745 -13.89 -7.27 32.51
CA GLU A 745 -13.64 -8.68 32.20
C GLU A 745 -14.17 -8.98 30.79
N VAL A 746 -13.37 -9.70 29.99
CA VAL A 746 -13.71 -10.03 28.59
C VAL A 746 -13.45 -11.51 28.32
N ALA A 747 -14.43 -12.19 27.72
CA ALA A 747 -14.34 -13.58 27.30
C ALA A 747 -15.06 -13.78 25.95
N GLY A 748 -14.82 -14.93 25.31
CA GLY A 748 -15.33 -15.22 23.96
C GLY A 748 -14.71 -14.31 22.89
N ASP A 749 -15.31 -14.29 21.70
CA ASP A 749 -14.85 -13.46 20.60
C ASP A 749 -14.97 -11.96 20.94
N PHE A 750 -14.04 -11.15 20.42
CA PHE A 750 -14.03 -9.71 20.70
C PHE A 750 -13.34 -8.88 19.62
N ASP A 751 -13.63 -7.58 19.63
CA ASP A 751 -12.90 -6.51 18.95
C ASP A 751 -12.50 -5.44 19.97
N ILE A 752 -11.20 -5.18 20.12
CA ILE A 752 -10.66 -4.12 20.99
C ILE A 752 -10.03 -3.08 20.08
N THR A 753 -10.47 -1.83 20.19
CA THR A 753 -9.98 -0.71 19.39
C THR A 753 -9.53 0.44 20.30
N ALA A 754 -8.31 0.93 20.08
CA ALA A 754 -7.78 2.13 20.73
C ALA A 754 -7.46 3.19 19.66
N LYS A 755 -8.05 4.39 19.79
CA LYS A 755 -7.86 5.51 18.87
C LYS A 755 -6.95 6.55 19.49
N PHE A 756 -6.02 7.05 18.68
CA PHE A 756 -5.08 8.08 19.06
C PHE A 756 -4.91 9.14 17.98
N ASP A 757 -4.45 10.30 18.39
CA ASP A 757 -3.95 11.38 17.54
C ASP A 757 -2.72 12.04 18.18
N GLN A 758 -2.11 12.98 17.44
CA GLN A 758 -0.94 13.75 17.88
C GLN A 758 0.25 12.89 18.33
N LEU A 759 0.46 11.72 17.69
CA LEU A 759 1.62 10.90 17.97
C LEU A 759 2.90 11.64 17.57
N ASN A 760 3.81 11.78 18.53
CA ASN A 760 5.14 12.33 18.32
C ASN A 760 6.16 11.48 19.08
N THR A 761 7.16 10.97 18.37
CA THR A 761 8.12 10.00 18.89
C THR A 761 9.53 10.36 18.51
N GLN A 762 10.47 10.17 19.44
CA GLN A 762 11.90 10.25 19.20
C GLN A 762 12.58 9.09 19.93
N SER A 763 13.50 8.39 19.27
CA SER A 763 14.27 7.30 19.89
C SER A 763 15.77 7.43 19.67
N GLU A 764 16.56 6.91 20.61
CA GLU A 764 18.02 6.74 20.50
C GLU A 764 18.40 5.66 19.47
N LEU A 765 19.60 5.72 18.88
CA LEU A 765 20.13 4.73 17.93
C LEU A 765 20.07 3.29 18.48
N GLY A 766 19.56 2.35 17.68
CA GLY A 766 19.28 0.97 18.08
C GLY A 766 18.15 0.77 19.10
N LYS A 767 17.37 1.81 19.43
CA LYS A 767 16.24 1.77 20.38
C LYS A 767 14.91 2.08 19.69
N THR A 768 13.81 2.08 20.43
CA THR A 768 12.47 2.24 19.85
C THR A 768 11.57 3.11 20.73
N ALA A 769 10.69 3.86 20.07
CA ALA A 769 9.59 4.59 20.66
C ALA A 769 8.30 4.04 20.05
N THR A 770 7.35 3.59 20.87
CA THR A 770 6.16 2.89 20.36
C THR A 770 4.89 3.35 21.05
N VAL A 771 3.76 3.28 20.33
CA VAL A 771 2.44 3.11 20.94
C VAL A 771 1.97 1.69 20.70
N THR A 772 1.29 1.11 21.68
CA THR A 772 0.94 -0.31 21.69
C THR A 772 -0.50 -0.53 22.12
N LEU A 773 -1.09 -1.61 21.62
CA LEU A 773 -2.30 -2.24 22.13
C LEU A 773 -2.01 -3.73 22.30
N SER A 774 -2.21 -4.27 23.50
CA SER A 774 -1.98 -5.67 23.80
C SER A 774 -3.10 -6.30 24.61
N ILE A 775 -3.25 -7.62 24.45
CA ILE A 775 -4.12 -8.48 25.25
C ILE A 775 -3.31 -9.60 25.87
N GLU A 776 -3.66 -9.99 27.11
CA GLU A 776 -3.03 -11.06 27.88
C GLU A 776 -4.11 -12.05 28.31
N ALA A 777 -3.95 -13.34 27.97
CA ALA A 777 -4.89 -14.39 28.34
C ALA A 777 -4.66 -14.88 29.78
N GLU A 778 -5.74 -15.29 30.46
CA GLU A 778 -5.66 -15.92 31.78
C GLU A 778 -5.37 -17.41 31.65
N ASN A 779 -4.11 -17.75 31.34
CA ASN A 779 -3.67 -19.13 31.22
C ASN A 779 -2.24 -19.36 31.72
N ALA A 780 -1.82 -20.62 31.79
CA ALA A 780 -0.52 -21.00 32.34
C ALA A 780 0.67 -20.42 31.54
N LYS A 781 0.49 -20.17 30.25
CA LYS A 781 1.53 -19.61 29.37
C LYS A 781 1.53 -18.08 29.33
N SER A 782 0.53 -17.42 29.92
CA SER A 782 0.33 -15.97 29.80
C SER A 782 0.46 -15.48 28.35
N ASP A 783 -0.31 -16.10 27.44
CA ASP A 783 -0.30 -15.71 26.02
C ASP A 783 -0.59 -14.21 25.86
N VAL A 784 0.29 -13.49 25.15
CA VAL A 784 0.13 -12.07 24.84
C VAL A 784 0.14 -11.85 23.33
N ALA A 785 -0.85 -11.13 22.83
CA ALA A 785 -0.84 -10.57 21.48
C ALA A 785 -0.76 -9.04 21.56
N ALA A 786 0.15 -8.43 20.81
CA ALA A 786 0.34 -6.98 20.80
C ALA A 786 0.54 -6.41 19.39
N LEU A 787 -0.10 -5.29 19.10
CA LEU A 787 0.09 -4.49 17.90
C LEU A 787 0.82 -3.20 18.28
N GLN A 788 1.95 -2.93 17.63
CA GLN A 788 2.80 -1.79 17.94
C GLN A 788 2.94 -0.89 16.73
N ARG A 789 2.67 0.42 16.88
CA ARG A 789 3.17 1.46 15.96
C ARG A 789 4.50 1.94 16.52
N LYS A 790 5.57 1.66 15.80
CA LYS A 790 6.96 1.87 16.21
C LYS A 790 7.62 2.96 15.35
N CYS A 791 8.37 3.83 16.01
CA CYS A 791 9.42 4.64 15.44
C CYS A 791 10.77 4.08 15.91
N ASP A 792 11.72 3.99 14.99
CA ASP A 792 13.09 3.68 15.30
C ASP A 792 14.03 4.86 14.93
N PRO A 793 15.34 4.75 15.19
CA PRO A 793 16.27 5.87 15.06
C PRO A 793 16.80 6.06 13.65
N GLU A 794 16.55 5.12 12.74
CA GLU A 794 16.68 5.36 11.29
C GLU A 794 15.44 6.09 10.76
N ASN A 795 14.53 6.47 11.66
CA ASN A 795 13.22 7.05 11.38
C ASN A 795 12.34 6.10 10.55
N GLU A 796 12.58 4.78 10.63
CA GLU A 796 11.64 3.83 10.07
C GLU A 796 10.38 3.83 10.92
N GLN A 797 9.27 4.21 10.29
CA GLN A 797 7.96 4.25 10.92
C GLN A 797 7.18 3.02 10.48
N THR A 798 6.92 2.10 11.41
CA THR A 798 6.35 0.78 11.10
C THR A 798 5.23 0.39 12.06
N VAL A 799 4.29 -0.42 11.58
CA VAL A 799 3.38 -1.20 12.42
C VAL A 799 3.85 -2.64 12.40
N GLN A 800 3.86 -3.27 13.57
CA GLN A 800 4.43 -4.58 13.81
C GLN A 800 3.54 -5.41 14.73
N CYS A 801 3.42 -6.70 14.42
CA CYS A 801 2.76 -7.66 15.29
C CYS A 801 3.77 -8.35 16.22
N LEU A 802 3.34 -8.57 17.45
CA LEU A 802 4.06 -9.31 18.48
C LEU A 802 3.14 -10.37 19.08
N TYR A 803 3.69 -11.56 19.23
CA TYR A 803 3.11 -12.63 20.03
C TYR A 803 4.13 -13.08 21.08
N MET A 804 3.68 -13.27 22.32
CA MET A 804 4.54 -13.74 23.41
C MET A 804 3.88 -14.85 24.21
N GLN A 805 4.71 -15.74 24.74
CA GLN A 805 4.33 -16.77 25.71
C GLN A 805 5.42 -16.91 26.76
N THR A 806 5.04 -17.08 28.02
CA THR A 806 5.93 -17.49 29.11
C THR A 806 5.96 -19.02 29.17
N ILE A 807 7.12 -19.63 28.92
CA ILE A 807 7.34 -21.07 28.96
C ILE A 807 8.49 -21.33 29.93
N ASP A 808 8.27 -22.19 30.93
CA ASP A 808 9.26 -22.52 31.98
C ASP A 808 9.81 -21.28 32.73
N GLY A 809 9.01 -20.21 32.81
CA GLY A 809 9.39 -18.93 33.43
C GLY A 809 10.07 -17.94 32.49
N ASP A 810 10.38 -18.34 31.25
CA ASP A 810 11.03 -17.49 30.23
C ASP A 810 10.02 -16.95 29.21
N ASP A 811 10.10 -15.65 28.94
CA ASP A 811 9.29 -15.00 27.91
C ASP A 811 9.87 -15.26 26.51
N ARG A 812 9.12 -15.99 25.68
CA ARG A 812 9.41 -16.16 24.25
C ARG A 812 8.66 -15.13 23.44
N ARG A 813 9.39 -14.37 22.61
CA ARG A 813 8.82 -13.30 21.78
C ARG A 813 8.95 -13.65 20.30
N HIS A 814 7.85 -13.55 19.57
CA HIS A 814 7.81 -13.70 18.12
C HIS A 814 7.28 -12.41 17.50
N TYR A 815 8.18 -11.71 16.82
CA TYR A 815 7.87 -10.53 16.04
C TYR A 815 7.64 -10.93 14.59
N PHE A 816 6.51 -10.52 14.02
CA PHE A 816 6.14 -10.89 12.66
C PHE A 816 5.28 -9.79 12.04
N SER A 817 5.17 -9.82 10.71
CA SER A 817 4.43 -8.86 9.89
C SER A 817 4.78 -7.40 10.17
N HIS A 818 5.51 -6.80 9.24
CA HIS A 818 5.92 -5.39 9.31
C HIS A 818 5.31 -4.64 8.15
N SER A 819 4.72 -3.48 8.43
CA SER A 819 4.19 -2.59 7.40
C SER A 819 4.61 -1.16 7.67
N PRO A 820 5.15 -0.43 6.67
CA PRO A 820 5.41 1.00 6.78
C PRO A 820 4.14 1.78 7.15
N VAL A 821 4.29 2.74 8.07
CA VAL A 821 3.21 3.65 8.51
C VAL A 821 3.79 4.97 9.00
N GLU A 822 3.50 6.04 8.30
CA GLU A 822 3.94 7.39 8.65
C GLU A 822 2.80 8.26 9.21
N ALA A 823 1.63 7.66 9.44
CA ALA A 823 0.54 8.31 10.14
C ALA A 823 0.93 8.61 11.60
N ASN A 824 0.54 9.81 12.07
CA ASN A 824 0.64 10.23 13.47
C ASN A 824 -0.71 10.12 14.20
N ASP A 825 -1.78 9.81 13.46
CA ASP A 825 -3.11 9.60 13.99
C ASP A 825 -3.61 8.24 13.48
N GLY A 826 -4.50 7.59 14.23
CA GLY A 826 -5.06 6.33 13.76
C GLY A 826 -5.73 5.49 14.83
N ARG A 827 -5.95 4.22 14.47
CA ARG A 827 -6.60 3.22 15.34
C ARG A 827 -5.84 1.91 15.32
N LEU A 828 -5.49 1.43 16.51
CA LEU A 828 -5.01 0.07 16.74
C LEU A 828 -6.22 -0.82 17.01
N ARG A 829 -6.28 -2.00 16.39
CA ARG A 829 -7.32 -2.99 16.69
C ARG A 829 -6.75 -4.40 16.80
N LEU A 830 -7.21 -5.11 17.83
CA LEU A 830 -7.05 -6.55 17.98
C LEU A 830 -8.43 -7.19 17.98
N SER A 831 -8.65 -8.15 17.09
CA SER A 831 -9.89 -8.93 17.02
C SER A 831 -9.57 -10.39 17.28
N ARG A 832 -10.33 -11.05 18.16
CA ARG A 832 -10.23 -12.51 18.33
C ARG A 832 -11.48 -13.17 17.76
N ARG A 833 -11.27 -14.21 16.94
CA ARG A 833 -12.32 -15.14 16.49
C ARG A 833 -11.85 -16.57 16.75
N GLY A 834 -12.53 -17.28 17.64
CA GLY A 834 -12.10 -18.58 18.15
C GLY A 834 -10.70 -18.51 18.78
N SER A 835 -9.76 -19.28 18.22
CA SER A 835 -8.35 -19.36 18.64
C SER A 835 -7.42 -18.55 17.73
N THR A 836 -7.91 -17.53 17.04
CA THR A 836 -7.09 -16.67 16.16
C THR A 836 -7.25 -15.20 16.54
N VAL A 837 -6.13 -14.49 16.63
CA VAL A 837 -6.10 -13.03 16.80
C VAL A 837 -5.67 -12.37 15.49
N TYR A 838 -6.43 -11.37 15.08
CA TYR A 838 -6.22 -10.54 13.89
C TYR A 838 -5.77 -9.15 14.31
N TYR A 839 -4.64 -8.72 13.76
CA TYR A 839 -3.96 -7.48 14.07
C TYR A 839 -4.26 -6.46 12.98
N GLN A 840 -4.89 -5.35 13.34
CA GLN A 840 -5.46 -4.42 12.37
C GLN A 840 -5.09 -2.98 12.68
N PHE A 841 -4.78 -2.19 11.65
CA PHE A 841 -4.45 -0.78 11.77
C PHE A 841 -5.26 0.06 10.78
N ALA A 842 -5.76 1.22 11.22
CA ALA A 842 -6.38 2.21 10.35
C ALA A 842 -5.64 3.54 10.46
N TYR A 843 -5.27 4.12 9.32
CA TYR A 843 -4.50 5.37 9.22
C TYR A 843 -5.42 6.58 9.38
N ASN A 844 -4.99 7.57 10.17
CA ASN A 844 -5.66 8.86 10.31
C ASN A 844 -7.17 8.69 10.57
N ASP A 845 -7.98 9.26 9.67
CA ASP A 845 -9.43 9.24 9.62
C ASP A 845 -10.03 8.06 8.82
N SER A 846 -9.22 7.23 8.14
CA SER A 846 -9.72 6.14 7.28
C SER A 846 -10.57 5.17 8.08
N ASP A 847 -11.83 4.98 7.70
CA ASP A 847 -12.75 4.03 8.30
C ASP A 847 -12.33 2.57 8.08
N GLN A 848 -11.36 2.35 7.20
CA GLN A 848 -10.86 1.04 6.80
C GLN A 848 -9.71 0.55 7.67
N PHE A 849 -9.90 -0.64 8.23
CA PHE A 849 -8.82 -1.37 8.89
C PHE A 849 -8.09 -2.23 7.88
N ARG A 850 -6.76 -2.05 7.83
CA ARG A 850 -5.83 -2.93 7.13
C ARG A 850 -5.45 -4.08 8.06
N LEU A 851 -5.49 -5.31 7.56
CA LEU A 851 -4.92 -6.45 8.26
C LEU A 851 -3.40 -6.38 8.17
N ILE A 852 -2.74 -6.31 9.32
CA ILE A 852 -1.27 -6.33 9.42
C ILE A 852 -0.79 -7.77 9.57
N GLY A 853 -1.48 -8.59 10.35
CA GLY A 853 -1.15 -10.01 10.50
C GLY A 853 -2.21 -10.77 11.29
N GLN A 854 -2.02 -12.08 11.39
CA GLN A 854 -2.86 -12.96 12.21
C GLN A 854 -1.99 -14.05 12.85
N THR A 855 -2.42 -14.57 13.99
CA THR A 855 -1.71 -15.67 14.66
C THR A 855 -2.65 -16.52 15.49
N GLU A 856 -2.27 -17.77 15.71
CA GLU A 856 -2.96 -18.66 16.66
C GLU A 856 -2.79 -18.13 18.08
N PHE A 857 -3.87 -18.17 18.85
CA PHE A 857 -3.98 -17.65 20.21
C PHE A 857 -4.88 -18.59 21.02
N THR A 858 -4.91 -18.45 22.35
CA THR A 858 -5.83 -19.26 23.16
C THR A 858 -7.29 -18.81 23.04
N ALA A 859 -8.21 -19.75 23.30
CA ALA A 859 -9.63 -19.45 23.44
C ALA A 859 -10.01 -18.95 24.86
N ASP A 860 -9.08 -19.04 25.81
CA ASP A 860 -9.28 -18.65 27.22
C ASP A 860 -9.71 -17.18 27.35
N LYS A 861 -10.34 -16.85 28.47
CA LYS A 861 -10.72 -15.46 28.78
C LYS A 861 -9.48 -14.60 29.01
N LEU A 862 -9.64 -13.28 28.85
CA LEU A 862 -8.56 -12.34 29.12
C LEU A 862 -8.34 -12.19 30.63
N LYS A 863 -7.08 -12.05 31.03
CA LYS A 863 -6.68 -11.76 32.41
C LYS A 863 -7.29 -10.43 32.85
N ALA A 864 -7.59 -10.29 34.15
CA ALA A 864 -8.00 -9.00 34.71
C ALA A 864 -6.92 -7.94 34.41
N ASN A 865 -7.33 -6.78 33.88
CA ASN A 865 -6.44 -5.73 33.36
C ASN A 865 -5.44 -6.23 32.28
N GLY A 866 -5.75 -7.35 31.62
CA GLY A 866 -4.93 -7.96 30.58
C GLY A 866 -4.99 -7.21 29.25
N ILE A 867 -5.99 -6.34 29.07
CA ILE A 867 -6.00 -5.36 27.97
C ILE A 867 -5.16 -4.16 28.39
N LYS A 868 -4.12 -3.85 27.62
CA LYS A 868 -3.18 -2.75 27.90
C LYS A 868 -2.96 -1.93 26.64
N PHE A 869 -2.99 -0.61 26.75
CA PHE A 869 -2.65 0.29 25.66
C PHE A 869 -1.93 1.53 26.19
N GLY A 870 -1.10 2.17 25.36
CA GLY A 870 -0.30 3.31 25.79
C GLY A 870 1.01 3.41 25.02
N GLY A 871 2.03 3.95 25.66
CA GLY A 871 3.32 4.24 25.06
C GLY A 871 4.48 3.54 25.73
N GLN A 872 5.50 3.22 24.95
CA GLN A 872 6.73 2.61 25.41
C GLN A 872 7.91 3.35 24.79
N ILE A 873 9.02 3.40 25.54
CA ILE A 873 10.27 4.01 25.10
C ILE A 873 11.43 3.18 25.62
N GLN A 874 12.44 3.01 24.78
CA GLN A 874 13.68 2.33 25.13
C GLN A 874 14.85 3.29 24.97
N GLY A 875 15.83 3.19 25.87
CA GLY A 875 17.07 3.96 25.79
C GLY A 875 17.14 5.04 26.86
N SER A 876 18.19 5.84 26.78
CA SER A 876 18.48 6.90 27.75
C SER A 876 18.04 8.29 27.29
N SER A 877 17.61 8.41 26.03
CA SER A 877 17.14 9.65 25.41
C SER A 877 16.00 9.38 24.42
N GLY A 878 15.19 10.41 24.15
CA GLY A 878 13.98 10.31 23.34
C GLY A 878 12.70 10.38 24.17
N PHE A 879 11.55 10.20 23.51
CA PHE A 879 10.23 10.25 24.12
C PHE A 879 9.17 9.58 23.23
N THR A 880 8.05 9.23 23.85
CA THR A 880 6.79 8.86 23.16
C THR A 880 5.68 9.74 23.72
N ASN A 881 5.12 10.60 22.88
CA ASN A 881 3.97 11.45 23.20
C ASN A 881 2.81 11.07 22.30
N VAL A 882 1.61 10.99 22.86
CA VAL A 882 0.40 10.67 22.10
C VAL A 882 -0.83 11.16 22.87
N ARG A 883 -1.92 11.47 22.17
CA ARG A 883 -3.21 11.70 22.81
C ARG A 883 -4.17 10.58 22.44
N TRP A 884 -4.72 9.90 23.45
CA TRP A 884 -5.76 8.90 23.27
C TRP A 884 -7.12 9.60 23.28
N THR A 885 -8.00 9.28 22.35
CA THR A 885 -9.30 9.97 22.19
C THR A 885 -10.48 9.05 22.45
N ASP A 886 -10.39 7.79 22.02
CA ASP A 886 -11.45 6.80 22.15
C ASP A 886 -10.89 5.42 22.46
N PHE A 887 -11.60 4.67 23.30
CA PHE A 887 -11.36 3.25 23.50
C PHE A 887 -12.67 2.47 23.48
N ARG A 888 -12.69 1.36 22.74
CA ARG A 888 -13.90 0.56 22.53
C ARG A 888 -13.58 -0.93 22.59
N VAL A 889 -14.42 -1.69 23.29
CA VAL A 889 -14.44 -3.15 23.27
C VAL A 889 -15.82 -3.63 22.88
N ARG A 890 -15.90 -4.48 21.87
CA ARG A 890 -17.08 -5.31 21.58
C ARG A 890 -16.73 -6.75 21.88
N ALA A 891 -17.61 -7.50 22.53
CA ALA A 891 -17.35 -8.90 22.87
C ALA A 891 -18.63 -9.73 22.96
N GLU A 892 -18.48 -11.06 22.89
CA GLU A 892 -19.55 -12.00 23.24
C GLU A 892 -19.88 -11.96 24.74
N TYR A 893 -18.87 -11.76 25.58
CA TYR A 893 -19.03 -11.53 27.01
C TYR A 893 -18.17 -10.36 27.48
N LEU A 894 -18.80 -9.42 28.16
CA LEU A 894 -18.15 -8.30 28.81
C LEU A 894 -18.86 -7.95 30.11
N ARG A 895 -18.07 -7.69 31.16
CA ARG A 895 -18.57 -7.13 32.43
C ARG A 895 -17.69 -5.97 32.88
N GLU A 896 -18.30 -4.81 33.18
CA GLU A 896 -17.59 -3.68 33.78
C GLU A 896 -17.32 -3.94 35.26
N GLN A 897 -16.11 -3.63 35.71
CA GLN A 897 -15.71 -3.65 37.11
C GLN A 897 -15.88 -2.22 37.66
N GLY A 898 -17.10 -1.90 38.10
CA GLY A 898 -17.50 -0.55 38.50
C GLY A 898 -17.18 -0.19 39.97
N PRO A 899 -17.30 1.10 40.36
CA PRO A 899 -17.16 1.54 41.74
C PRO A 899 -18.15 0.85 42.69
N GLU A 900 -19.39 0.61 42.25
CA GLU A 900 -20.42 -0.06 43.04
C GLU A 900 -20.06 -1.53 43.31
N GLU A 901 -19.44 -2.24 42.35
CA GLU A 901 -18.90 -3.58 42.58
C GLU A 901 -17.71 -3.54 43.55
N ALA A 902 -16.85 -2.52 43.46
CA ALA A 902 -15.76 -2.34 44.39
C ALA A 902 -16.28 -2.03 45.81
N GLU A 903 -17.29 -1.18 45.96
CA GLU A 903 -17.95 -0.88 47.24
C GLU A 903 -18.65 -2.12 47.81
N ASN A 904 -19.40 -2.86 46.99
CA ASN A 904 -20.03 -4.13 47.38
C ASN A 904 -18.98 -5.19 47.78
N LEU A 905 -17.87 -5.27 47.03
CA LEU A 905 -16.75 -6.14 47.36
C LEU A 905 -16.13 -5.71 48.70
N ILE A 906 -15.87 -4.42 48.92
CA ILE A 906 -15.30 -3.91 50.17
C ILE A 906 -16.24 -4.20 51.34
N ALA A 907 -17.55 -3.93 51.18
CA ALA A 907 -18.55 -4.28 52.18
C ALA A 907 -18.54 -5.79 52.47
N LYS A 908 -18.40 -6.62 51.44
CA LYS A 908 -18.26 -8.07 51.61
C LYS A 908 -16.97 -8.47 52.32
N LEU A 909 -15.84 -7.83 51.98
CA LEU A 909 -14.56 -8.03 52.65
C LEU A 909 -14.64 -7.63 54.13
N ASP A 910 -15.37 -6.57 54.46
CA ASP A 910 -15.67 -6.14 55.82
C ASP A 910 -16.54 -7.14 56.57
N GLU A 911 -17.64 -7.62 55.96
CA GLU A 911 -18.46 -8.70 56.55
C GLU A 911 -17.65 -9.97 56.82
N ASP A 912 -16.80 -10.36 55.87
CA ASP A 912 -15.96 -11.55 55.98
C ASP A 912 -14.84 -11.34 57.02
N ARG A 913 -14.30 -10.12 57.13
CA ARG A 913 -13.31 -9.75 58.17
C ARG A 913 -13.90 -10.01 59.55
N ASP A 914 -15.12 -9.56 59.77
CA ASP A 914 -15.81 -9.66 61.05
C ASP A 914 -16.19 -11.12 61.42
N GLN A 915 -16.06 -12.05 60.46
CA GLN A 915 -16.27 -13.49 60.65
C GLN A 915 -14.97 -14.28 60.90
N LEU A 916 -13.79 -13.66 60.77
CA LEU A 916 -12.52 -14.35 60.99
C LEU A 916 -12.33 -14.69 62.48
N ALA A 917 -11.80 -15.89 62.74
CA ALA A 917 -11.81 -16.49 64.08
C ALA A 917 -10.89 -15.81 65.09
N LYS A 918 -9.90 -15.04 64.63
CA LYS A 918 -8.93 -14.32 65.47
C LYS A 918 -8.91 -12.85 65.09
N THR A 919 -8.96 -11.99 66.10
CA THR A 919 -8.83 -10.54 65.95
C THR A 919 -7.76 -10.04 66.92
N LEU A 920 -6.88 -9.18 66.43
CA LEU A 920 -5.85 -8.47 67.19
C LEU A 920 -5.88 -7.01 66.75
N ALA A 921 -6.19 -6.10 67.68
CA ALA A 921 -6.08 -4.67 67.46
C ALA A 921 -5.11 -4.10 68.50
N PHE A 922 -4.17 -3.28 68.06
CA PHE A 922 -3.17 -2.64 68.90
C PHE A 922 -3.16 -1.14 68.66
N ASP A 923 -3.61 -0.38 69.65
CA ASP A 923 -3.60 1.08 69.67
C ASP A 923 -2.25 1.59 70.20
N TYR A 924 -1.50 2.27 69.34
CA TYR A 924 -0.18 2.82 69.65
C TYR A 924 -0.21 4.02 70.58
N SER A 925 -1.37 4.63 70.84
CA SER A 925 -1.52 5.73 71.79
C SER A 925 -1.56 5.25 73.25
N MET A 926 -1.99 4.01 73.46
CA MET A 926 -2.24 3.46 74.80
C MET A 926 -0.99 2.82 75.42
N ALA A 927 -0.10 2.24 74.59
CA ALA A 927 1.12 1.59 75.05
C ALA A 927 2.18 1.50 73.94
N PRO A 928 3.49 1.43 74.29
CA PRO A 928 4.52 1.12 73.32
C PRO A 928 4.33 -0.30 72.74
N PRO A 929 4.75 -0.57 71.49
CA PRO A 929 4.56 -1.87 70.84
C PRO A 929 5.26 -2.97 71.65
N PRO A 930 4.53 -4.02 72.11
CA PRO A 930 5.12 -5.03 72.95
C PRO A 930 6.03 -5.95 72.14
N SER A 931 7.20 -6.27 72.69
CA SER A 931 8.27 -6.99 71.98
C SER A 931 7.93 -8.43 71.61
N ASN A 932 6.87 -8.99 72.19
CA ASN A 932 6.35 -10.32 71.84
C ASN A 932 5.38 -10.31 70.65
N LEU A 933 4.97 -9.14 70.15
CA LEU A 933 4.10 -9.03 68.97
C LEU A 933 4.77 -8.23 67.86
N PHE A 934 5.65 -7.30 68.21
CA PHE A 934 6.26 -6.40 67.25
C PHE A 934 7.77 -6.29 67.41
N TYR A 935 8.44 -6.30 66.26
CA TYR A 935 9.84 -5.91 66.11
C TYR A 935 9.91 -4.62 65.27
N HIS A 936 10.73 -3.65 65.66
CA HIS A 936 10.99 -2.46 64.85
C HIS A 936 12.49 -2.30 64.64
N TRP A 937 12.88 -1.92 63.43
CA TRP A 937 14.28 -1.80 63.01
C TRP A 937 14.71 -0.33 62.88
N ASN A 938 16.03 -0.13 62.70
CA ASN A 938 16.66 1.19 62.67
C ASN A 938 16.48 2.00 63.97
N ARG A 939 16.55 1.29 65.10
CA ARG A 939 16.43 1.81 66.48
C ARG A 939 17.59 2.71 66.93
N GLN A 940 18.72 2.72 66.21
CA GLN A 940 19.99 3.30 66.68
C GLN A 940 20.00 4.84 66.83
N GLN A 941 18.88 5.52 66.59
CA GLN A 941 18.69 6.93 66.92
C GLN A 941 17.34 7.08 67.63
N ASP A 942 17.31 7.04 68.97
CA ASP A 942 16.09 7.21 69.83
C ASP A 942 15.25 8.46 69.50
N ARG A 943 15.73 9.35 68.62
CA ARG A 943 14.98 10.49 68.07
C ARG A 943 13.91 10.10 67.05
N GLN A 944 14.02 8.92 66.41
CA GLN A 944 13.15 8.50 65.30
C GLN A 944 11.82 7.89 65.73
N TRP A 945 11.69 7.47 67.00
CA TRP A 945 10.49 6.82 67.52
C TRP A 945 10.05 7.53 68.80
N LYS A 946 8.93 8.26 68.76
CA LYS A 946 8.41 8.99 69.92
C LYS A 946 6.97 8.55 70.19
N ALA A 947 6.74 7.98 71.37
CA ALA A 947 5.39 7.78 71.86
C ALA A 947 4.72 9.16 72.05
N SER A 948 3.44 9.24 71.74
CA SER A 948 2.61 10.42 71.93
C SER A 948 1.19 10.01 72.35
N ASP A 949 0.43 10.95 72.90
CA ASP A 949 -0.96 10.73 73.32
C ASP A 949 -1.91 10.37 72.16
N HIS A 950 -1.43 10.42 70.91
CA HIS A 950 -2.21 10.15 69.70
C HIS A 950 -1.65 9.00 68.86
N GLY A 951 -0.57 8.32 69.31
CA GLY A 951 0.06 7.22 68.59
C GLY A 951 1.59 7.22 68.67
N LEU A 952 2.22 6.41 67.82
CA LEU A 952 3.67 6.27 67.71
C LEU A 952 4.20 7.12 66.55
N LEU A 953 4.84 8.24 66.87
CA LEU A 953 5.44 9.12 65.88
C LEU A 953 6.76 8.52 65.37
N VAL A 954 6.83 8.27 64.06
CA VAL A 954 7.98 7.69 63.37
C VAL A 954 8.56 8.70 62.40
N GLU A 955 9.82 9.07 62.62
CA GLU A 955 10.57 9.98 61.77
C GLU A 955 11.62 9.21 60.94
N ARG A 956 11.62 9.44 59.63
CA ARG A 956 12.63 8.90 58.71
C ARG A 956 13.30 10.05 57.96
N ALA A 957 14.56 10.30 58.31
CA ALA A 957 15.47 11.13 57.51
C ALA A 957 15.67 10.53 56.11
N GLY A 958 15.76 11.39 55.11
CA GLY A 958 15.92 11.02 53.72
C GLY A 958 17.32 10.52 53.38
N SER A 959 17.40 9.77 52.28
CA SER A 959 18.64 9.23 51.74
C SER A 959 18.50 9.09 50.22
N ASP A 960 19.61 9.19 49.50
CA ASP A 960 19.65 8.92 48.05
C ASP A 960 19.60 7.42 47.74
N HIS A 961 19.87 6.56 48.72
CA HIS A 961 19.70 5.11 48.65
C HIS A 961 18.41 4.65 49.35
N TRP A 962 17.81 3.56 48.85
CA TRP A 962 16.64 2.97 49.49
C TRP A 962 16.95 2.52 50.91
N SER A 963 16.11 2.93 51.85
CA SER A 963 16.24 2.63 53.27
C SER A 963 14.94 2.98 53.98
N SER A 964 14.47 2.13 54.88
CA SER A 964 13.20 2.32 55.58
C SER A 964 13.37 2.27 57.09
N THR A 965 12.48 2.94 57.82
CA THR A 965 12.25 2.72 59.25
C THR A 965 10.85 2.15 59.39
N GLY A 966 10.65 1.14 60.23
CA GLY A 966 9.35 0.48 60.30
C GLY A 966 9.19 -0.53 61.43
N ILE A 967 8.00 -1.10 61.47
CA ILE A 967 7.54 -2.07 62.47
C ILE A 967 7.03 -3.33 61.76
N MET A 968 7.27 -4.48 62.38
CA MET A 968 7.04 -5.81 61.82
C MET A 968 6.28 -6.65 62.85
N PHE A 969 5.19 -7.28 62.42
CA PHE A 969 4.43 -8.23 63.24
C PHE A 969 5.13 -9.59 63.25
N THR A 970 5.44 -10.10 64.43
CA THR A 970 6.29 -11.30 64.59
C THR A 970 5.57 -12.65 64.60
N PRO A 971 4.29 -12.78 64.99
CA PRO A 971 3.57 -14.05 64.87
C PRO A 971 3.32 -14.52 63.43
N ASP A 972 3.26 -15.84 63.24
CA ASP A 972 2.87 -16.45 61.96
C ASP A 972 1.35 -16.33 61.76
N VAL A 973 0.91 -16.15 60.51
CA VAL A 973 -0.51 -16.04 60.15
C VAL A 973 -0.84 -17.05 59.05
N THR A 974 -1.87 -17.87 59.26
CA THR A 974 -2.28 -18.90 58.29
C THR A 974 -3.77 -18.75 57.94
N GLY A 975 -4.15 -19.15 56.72
CA GLY A 975 -5.50 -18.96 56.19
C GLY A 975 -5.86 -17.51 55.86
N ASP A 976 -7.14 -17.22 55.67
CA ASP A 976 -7.61 -15.88 55.32
C ASP A 976 -7.27 -14.85 56.40
N PHE A 977 -6.92 -13.63 55.98
CA PHE A 977 -6.59 -12.54 56.87
C PHE A 977 -7.01 -11.17 56.32
N ASP A 978 -7.04 -10.17 57.19
CA ASP A 978 -7.29 -8.78 56.91
C ASP A 978 -6.37 -7.95 57.81
N ALA A 979 -5.36 -7.32 57.21
CA ALA A 979 -4.35 -6.53 57.93
C ALA A 979 -4.51 -5.06 57.57
N THR A 980 -4.63 -4.21 58.58
CA THR A 980 -4.79 -2.76 58.45
C THR A 980 -3.81 -2.01 59.35
N ILE A 981 -3.23 -0.95 58.83
CA ILE A 981 -2.47 0.04 59.61
C ILE A 981 -3.13 1.40 59.45
N ARG A 982 -3.54 2.01 60.57
CA ARG A 982 -4.02 3.38 60.63
C ARG A 982 -2.88 4.33 61.00
N PHE A 983 -2.80 5.45 60.30
CA PHE A 983 -1.74 6.44 60.45
C PHE A 983 -2.24 7.85 60.10
N ASP A 984 -1.60 8.86 60.66
CA ASP A 984 -1.67 10.24 60.17
C ASP A 984 -0.35 10.56 59.45
N PRO A 985 -0.38 10.87 58.13
CA PRO A 985 0.79 11.33 57.39
C PRO A 985 1.10 12.79 57.75
N SER A 986 1.34 13.04 59.03
CA SER A 986 1.63 14.35 59.63
C SER A 986 2.65 15.16 58.84
N ARG A 987 3.64 14.52 58.20
CA ARG A 987 4.44 15.10 57.12
C ARG A 987 5.17 14.06 56.27
N LEU A 988 4.66 13.68 55.10
CA LEU A 988 5.48 12.99 54.08
C LEU A 988 6.26 14.02 53.23
N ALA A 989 7.59 13.95 53.22
CA ALA A 989 8.42 14.92 52.50
C ALA A 989 8.29 14.78 50.97
N ILE A 990 8.25 15.91 50.26
CA ILE A 990 8.37 15.92 48.79
C ILE A 990 9.77 15.36 48.43
N PRO A 991 9.85 14.22 47.71
CA PRO A 991 11.13 13.59 47.40
C PRO A 991 11.92 14.39 46.36
N THR A 992 13.22 14.09 46.20
CA THR A 992 13.97 14.55 45.02
C THR A 992 13.40 13.91 43.75
N ILE A 993 13.52 14.58 42.60
CA ILE A 993 13.13 14.04 41.29
C ILE A 993 13.73 12.63 41.10
N GLY A 994 12.90 11.66 40.72
CA GLY A 994 13.29 10.26 40.54
C GLY A 994 13.40 9.43 41.84
N LYS A 995 13.04 9.99 43.00
CA LYS A 995 12.94 9.29 44.29
C LYS A 995 11.48 9.24 44.78
N LYS A 996 11.23 8.51 45.87
CA LYS A 996 9.89 8.33 46.44
C LYS A 996 9.93 8.55 47.95
N SER A 997 8.97 9.27 48.51
CA SER A 997 8.72 9.28 49.96
C SER A 997 7.37 8.61 50.21
N SER A 998 7.29 7.66 51.11
CA SER A 998 6.12 6.77 51.17
C SER A 998 6.00 6.01 52.48
N ILE A 999 4.76 5.68 52.84
CA ILE A 999 4.42 4.66 53.84
C ILE A 999 3.85 3.43 53.13
N HIS A 1000 4.21 2.25 53.63
CA HIS A 1000 3.87 0.95 53.07
C HIS A 1000 3.24 0.06 54.14
N LEU A 1001 2.23 -0.71 53.77
CA LEU A 1001 1.84 -1.96 54.42
C LEU A 1001 2.21 -3.11 53.49
N GLN A 1002 3.20 -3.90 53.90
CA GLN A 1002 3.73 -5.02 53.15
C GLN A 1002 3.30 -6.35 53.76
N ILE A 1003 2.89 -7.27 52.89
CA ILE A 1003 2.68 -8.69 53.17
C ILE A 1003 3.75 -9.49 52.42
N LYS A 1004 4.35 -10.49 53.07
CA LYS A 1004 5.31 -11.43 52.50
C LYS A 1004 4.79 -12.86 52.72
N LEU A 1005 4.74 -13.66 51.65
CA LEU A 1005 4.34 -15.06 51.67
C LEU A 1005 5.56 -15.97 51.89
N ASP A 1006 5.33 -17.13 52.50
CA ASP A 1006 6.28 -18.24 52.57
C ASP A 1006 6.07 -19.18 51.37
N ASP A 1007 6.40 -18.69 50.18
CA ASP A 1007 6.33 -19.43 48.91
C ASP A 1007 7.69 -19.45 48.20
N ASP A 1008 7.87 -20.35 47.23
CA ASP A 1008 9.13 -20.53 46.50
C ASP A 1008 9.60 -19.27 45.75
N ARG A 1009 8.71 -18.28 45.58
CA ARG A 1009 8.97 -17.02 44.87
C ARG A 1009 9.14 -15.84 45.82
N GLU A 1010 9.08 -16.03 47.13
CA GLU A 1010 9.22 -14.98 48.14
C GLU A 1010 8.29 -13.78 47.87
N THR A 1011 7.04 -14.08 47.51
CA THR A 1011 6.05 -13.11 47.01
C THR A 1011 5.77 -12.03 48.05
N GLN A 1012 5.90 -10.77 47.63
CA GLN A 1012 5.63 -9.58 48.45
C GLN A 1012 4.54 -8.73 47.82
N LEU A 1013 3.59 -8.28 48.64
CA LEU A 1013 2.47 -7.43 48.25
C LEU A 1013 2.47 -6.17 49.10
N ASN A 1014 2.22 -5.01 48.50
CA ASN A 1014 2.29 -3.72 49.18
C ASN A 1014 1.07 -2.87 48.86
N SER A 1015 0.42 -2.36 49.91
CA SER A 1015 -0.40 -1.15 49.84
C SER A 1015 0.47 0.05 50.19
N ILE A 1016 0.46 1.11 49.38
CA ILE A 1016 1.41 2.22 49.48
C ILE A 1016 0.68 3.56 49.36
N LEU A 1017 0.94 4.47 50.29
CA LEU A 1017 0.71 5.91 50.10
C LEU A 1017 2.06 6.57 49.83
N ALA A 1018 2.19 7.28 48.72
CA ALA A 1018 3.42 7.96 48.35
C ALA A 1018 3.21 9.42 48.02
N ARG A 1019 4.19 10.26 48.36
CA ARG A 1019 4.28 11.66 47.96
C ARG A 1019 5.14 11.76 46.70
N LEU A 1020 4.61 12.40 45.67
CA LEU A 1020 5.33 12.67 44.42
C LEU A 1020 6.17 13.97 44.52
N PRO A 1021 7.19 14.16 43.66
CA PRO A 1021 7.97 15.41 43.58
C PRO A 1021 7.11 16.67 43.35
N GLU A 1022 5.96 16.54 42.70
CA GLU A 1022 5.00 17.63 42.44
C GLU A 1022 4.22 18.03 43.70
N GLY A 1023 4.26 17.18 44.73
CA GLY A 1023 3.53 17.38 45.97
C GLY A 1023 2.19 16.66 46.04
N ASP A 1024 1.77 15.92 45.03
CA ASP A 1024 0.54 15.11 45.12
C ASP A 1024 0.77 13.81 45.88
N PHE A 1025 -0.31 13.26 46.44
CA PHE A 1025 -0.33 11.91 46.99
C PHE A 1025 -0.85 10.91 45.95
N VAL A 1026 -0.20 9.75 45.90
CA VAL A 1026 -0.65 8.61 45.09
C VAL A 1026 -0.79 7.36 45.94
N ALA A 1027 -1.88 6.65 45.69
CA ALA A 1027 -2.13 5.31 46.17
C ALA A 1027 -1.56 4.30 45.17
N GLU A 1028 -0.78 3.32 45.62
CA GLU A 1028 -0.18 2.31 44.74
C GLU A 1028 -0.25 0.92 45.34
N GLY A 1029 -0.62 -0.06 44.50
CA GLY A 1029 -0.55 -1.47 44.80
C GLY A 1029 0.63 -2.07 44.06
N GLN A 1030 1.53 -2.74 44.77
CA GLN A 1030 2.73 -3.32 44.16
C GLN A 1030 2.95 -4.76 44.61
N MET A 1031 3.22 -5.62 43.65
CA MET A 1031 3.72 -6.96 43.85
C MET A 1031 5.22 -7.03 43.52
N ARG A 1032 5.94 -7.88 44.24
CA ARG A 1032 7.30 -8.30 43.92
C ARG A 1032 7.38 -9.83 44.05
N ILE A 1033 8.00 -10.48 43.08
CA ILE A 1033 8.35 -11.90 43.14
C ILE A 1033 9.83 -12.07 42.79
N GLN A 1034 10.48 -13.05 43.39
CA GLN A 1034 11.84 -13.45 43.06
C GLN A 1034 11.83 -14.45 41.90
N LYS A 1035 12.71 -14.22 40.92
CA LYS A 1035 12.93 -15.13 39.79
C LYS A 1035 13.88 -16.27 40.20
N PRO A 1036 13.91 -17.38 39.43
CA PRO A 1036 14.85 -18.48 39.68
C PRO A 1036 16.33 -18.07 39.66
N ASP A 1037 16.67 -16.98 38.95
CA ASP A 1037 18.03 -16.41 38.90
C ASP A 1037 18.39 -15.53 40.12
N GLY A 1038 17.47 -15.42 41.10
CA GLY A 1038 17.63 -14.62 42.30
C GLY A 1038 17.26 -13.13 42.13
N THR A 1039 16.96 -12.66 40.92
CA THR A 1039 16.56 -11.26 40.66
C THR A 1039 15.08 -11.01 40.95
N ASP A 1040 14.73 -9.77 41.26
CA ASP A 1040 13.35 -9.39 41.56
C ASP A 1040 12.58 -8.93 40.32
N ARG A 1041 11.32 -9.37 40.20
CA ARG A 1041 10.33 -8.81 39.26
C ARG A 1041 9.29 -8.04 40.06
N PHE A 1042 9.14 -6.76 39.75
CA PHE A 1042 8.10 -5.90 40.31
C PHE A 1042 6.94 -5.77 39.32
N GLU A 1043 5.72 -5.77 39.83
CA GLU A 1043 4.50 -5.57 39.07
C GLU A 1043 3.59 -4.58 39.81
N ARG A 1044 3.10 -3.55 39.10
CA ARG A 1044 2.12 -2.63 39.64
C ARG A 1044 0.74 -3.26 39.47
N LEU A 1045 0.01 -3.43 40.57
CA LEU A 1045 -1.34 -3.98 40.58
C LEU A 1045 -2.41 -2.90 40.30
N GLY A 1046 -2.06 -1.63 40.53
CA GLY A 1046 -2.88 -0.46 40.23
C GLY A 1046 -2.38 0.81 40.93
N GLY A 1047 -3.05 1.93 40.68
CA GLY A 1047 -2.83 3.17 41.42
C GLY A 1047 -3.57 4.37 40.87
N PHE A 1048 -3.76 5.36 41.74
CA PHE A 1048 -4.48 6.60 41.45
C PHE A 1048 -4.03 7.73 42.38
N THR A 1049 -4.27 8.98 42.00
CA THR A 1049 -4.07 10.15 42.86
C THR A 1049 -5.10 10.18 43.98
N ILE A 1050 -4.68 10.60 45.17
CA ILE A 1050 -5.57 10.72 46.33
C ILE A 1050 -5.25 12.01 47.08
N VAL A 1051 -6.24 12.63 47.72
CA VAL A 1051 -6.05 13.89 48.46
C VAL A 1051 -5.37 13.64 49.81
N ALA A 1052 -5.80 12.58 50.49
CA ALA A 1052 -5.27 12.14 51.79
C ALA A 1052 -5.58 10.65 51.97
N ALA A 1053 -4.84 9.98 52.85
CA ALA A 1053 -5.18 8.65 53.34
C ALA A 1053 -4.71 8.51 54.77
N ASP A 1054 -5.47 7.77 55.56
CA ASP A 1054 -5.18 7.49 56.96
C ASP A 1054 -5.11 6.00 57.27
N ARG A 1055 -5.32 5.13 56.28
CA ARG A 1055 -5.09 3.69 56.47
C ARG A 1055 -4.66 2.97 55.21
N LEU A 1056 -3.78 2.00 55.39
CA LEU A 1056 -3.40 1.02 54.36
C LEU A 1056 -3.94 -0.34 54.80
N ARG A 1057 -4.52 -1.09 53.86
CA ARG A 1057 -5.14 -2.39 54.14
C ARG A 1057 -4.79 -3.43 53.08
N VAL A 1058 -4.50 -4.65 53.52
CA VAL A 1058 -4.28 -5.80 52.63
C VAL A 1058 -5.09 -6.98 53.14
N VAL A 1059 -5.86 -7.59 52.25
CA VAL A 1059 -6.85 -8.63 52.58
C VAL A 1059 -6.59 -9.87 51.75
N ARG A 1060 -6.69 -11.07 52.35
CA ARG A 1060 -6.71 -12.35 51.64
C ARG A 1060 -8.04 -13.08 51.84
N ARG A 1061 -8.62 -13.56 50.74
CA ARG A 1061 -9.77 -14.50 50.72
C ARG A 1061 -9.47 -15.65 49.76
N GLY A 1062 -9.31 -16.86 50.29
CA GLY A 1062 -8.79 -18.01 49.55
C GLY A 1062 -7.43 -17.68 48.90
N PRO A 1063 -7.23 -17.96 47.60
CA PRO A 1063 -5.97 -17.67 46.92
C PRO A 1063 -5.82 -16.20 46.48
N ARG A 1064 -6.82 -15.34 46.74
CA ARG A 1064 -6.89 -13.99 46.19
C ARG A 1064 -6.59 -12.93 47.26
N PHE A 1065 -5.78 -11.95 46.86
CA PHE A 1065 -5.39 -10.79 47.65
C PHE A 1065 -6.02 -9.52 47.10
N TYR A 1066 -6.39 -8.60 48.00
CA TYR A 1066 -6.92 -7.28 47.71
C TYR A 1066 -6.07 -6.23 48.41
N ILE A 1067 -5.64 -5.22 47.65
CA ILE A 1067 -4.83 -4.11 48.13
C ILE A 1067 -5.72 -2.88 48.22
N LEU A 1068 -5.88 -2.31 49.42
CA LEU A 1068 -6.77 -1.20 49.67
C LEU A 1068 -6.07 -0.04 50.39
N ILE A 1069 -6.64 1.15 50.24
CA ILE A 1069 -6.27 2.36 50.96
C ILE A 1069 -7.55 3.06 51.41
N GLY A 1070 -7.53 3.69 52.58
CA GLY A 1070 -8.72 4.34 53.13
C GLY A 1070 -8.48 5.78 53.58
N THR A 1071 -9.59 6.51 53.67
CA THR A 1071 -9.67 7.83 54.30
C THR A 1071 -10.92 7.89 55.17
N ASP A 1072 -10.80 8.48 56.36
CA ASP A 1072 -11.89 8.79 57.26
C ASP A 1072 -12.85 9.76 56.57
N GLY A 1073 -14.12 9.34 56.51
CA GLY A 1073 -15.19 10.04 55.78
C GLY A 1073 -15.44 9.55 54.35
N ALA A 1074 -14.45 9.00 53.64
CA ALA A 1074 -14.60 8.51 52.26
C ALA A 1074 -14.61 6.97 52.12
N GLY A 1075 -14.22 6.23 53.17
CA GLY A 1075 -14.20 4.76 53.14
C GLY A 1075 -12.93 4.18 52.52
N ASP A 1076 -12.90 2.86 52.37
CA ASP A 1076 -11.81 2.15 51.68
C ASP A 1076 -11.98 2.24 50.17
N GLN A 1077 -10.86 2.21 49.46
CA GLN A 1077 -10.81 2.15 48.01
C GLN A 1077 -9.87 1.02 47.59
N LEU A 1078 -10.36 0.17 46.68
CA LEU A 1078 -9.57 -0.90 46.07
C LEU A 1078 -8.52 -0.31 45.13
N ILE A 1079 -7.25 -0.61 45.37
CA ILE A 1079 -6.14 -0.24 44.49
C ILE A 1079 -5.90 -1.32 43.42
N GLY A 1080 -5.98 -2.59 43.81
CA GLY A 1080 -5.77 -3.72 42.91
C GLY A 1080 -5.99 -5.06 43.60
N SER A 1081 -5.99 -6.14 42.82
CA SER A 1081 -6.09 -7.51 43.35
C SER A 1081 -5.15 -8.45 42.62
N PHE A 1082 -4.83 -9.58 43.25
CA PHE A 1082 -3.85 -10.55 42.76
C PHE A 1082 -4.23 -11.97 43.23
N ILE A 1083 -3.95 -13.00 42.43
CA ILE A 1083 -4.09 -14.40 42.85
C ILE A 1083 -2.70 -14.93 43.22
N GLY A 1084 -2.44 -15.09 44.52
CA GLY A 1084 -1.14 -15.44 45.08
C GLY A 1084 -1.04 -16.80 45.75
N GLY A 1085 -2.13 -17.58 45.76
CA GLY A 1085 -2.18 -18.87 46.46
C GLY A 1085 -2.46 -18.73 47.96
N ASP A 1086 -2.30 -19.84 48.67
CA ASP A 1086 -2.69 -20.04 50.08
C ASP A 1086 -1.51 -20.17 51.05
N ALA A 1087 -0.28 -19.95 50.58
CA ALA A 1087 0.95 -19.98 51.39
C ALA A 1087 0.83 -19.12 52.66
N PRO A 1088 1.34 -19.58 53.82
CA PRO A 1088 1.23 -18.84 55.08
C PRO A 1088 2.06 -17.55 55.07
N LEU A 1089 1.76 -16.64 56.01
CA LEU A 1089 2.64 -15.51 56.32
C LEU A 1089 3.62 -15.97 57.40
N PRO A 1090 4.95 -16.00 57.12
CA PRO A 1090 5.94 -16.39 58.11
C PRO A 1090 6.15 -15.27 59.12
N SER A 1091 6.92 -15.54 60.17
CA SER A 1091 7.30 -14.55 61.18
C SER A 1091 7.90 -13.33 60.52
N GLY A 1092 7.31 -12.17 60.79
CA GLY A 1092 7.70 -10.93 60.13
C GLY A 1092 7.12 -10.72 58.73
N GLY A 1093 6.10 -11.50 58.36
CA GLY A 1093 5.41 -11.45 57.08
C GLY A 1093 4.52 -10.21 56.91
N ILE A 1094 4.16 -9.50 57.98
CA ILE A 1094 3.41 -8.23 57.92
C ILE A 1094 4.31 -7.09 58.42
N ARG A 1095 4.53 -6.07 57.58
CA ARG A 1095 5.44 -4.95 57.86
C ARG A 1095 4.81 -3.62 57.50
N THR A 1096 4.94 -2.65 58.40
CA THR A 1096 4.70 -1.23 58.09
C THR A 1096 6.03 -0.51 57.95
N MET A 1097 6.24 0.21 56.86
CA MET A 1097 7.52 0.84 56.53
C MET A 1097 7.36 2.27 56.07
N ILE A 1098 8.27 3.15 56.49
CA ILE A 1098 8.37 4.53 56.03
C ILE A 1098 9.71 4.71 55.34
N HIS A 1099 9.66 5.23 54.12
CA HIS A 1099 10.82 5.60 53.32
C HIS A 1099 10.75 7.10 52.96
N THR A 1100 11.89 7.78 53.01
CA THR A 1100 12.02 9.18 52.59
C THR A 1100 13.09 9.26 51.51
N GLY A 1101 12.70 9.72 50.33
CA GLY A 1101 13.56 9.79 49.16
C GLY A 1101 14.30 11.12 49.07
N GLY A 1102 15.64 11.08 49.06
CA GLY A 1102 16.48 12.25 48.88
C GLY A 1102 17.12 12.76 50.16
N ASP A 1103 18.42 13.01 50.12
CA ASP A 1103 19.17 13.52 51.27
C ASP A 1103 18.66 14.91 51.75
N GLY A 1104 18.82 15.21 53.04
CA GLY A 1104 18.39 16.47 53.67
C GLY A 1104 16.88 16.65 53.88
N ARG A 1105 16.08 15.62 53.61
CA ARG A 1105 14.62 15.60 53.84
C ARG A 1105 14.27 14.78 55.07
N SER A 1106 13.04 14.91 55.59
CA SER A 1106 12.55 14.04 56.65
C SER A 1106 11.05 13.86 56.52
N SER A 1107 10.59 12.61 56.57
CA SER A 1107 9.16 12.29 56.66
C SER A 1107 8.82 11.89 58.09
N LEU A 1108 7.71 12.42 58.60
CA LEU A 1108 7.10 12.07 59.86
C LEU A 1108 5.73 11.44 59.58
N VAL A 1109 5.50 10.29 60.20
CA VAL A 1109 4.21 9.60 60.16
C VAL A 1109 3.86 9.19 61.58
N LEU A 1110 2.64 9.47 62.00
CA LEU A 1110 2.10 9.05 63.29
C LEU A 1110 1.34 7.75 63.06
N LEU A 1111 1.81 6.63 63.59
CA LEU A 1111 1.08 5.36 63.54
C LEU A 1111 0.07 5.33 64.68
N ASN A 1112 -1.22 5.16 64.36
CA ASN A 1112 -2.30 5.20 65.35
C ASN A 1112 -2.67 3.80 65.83
N GLU A 1113 -2.94 2.87 64.91
CA GLU A 1113 -3.46 1.55 65.25
C GLU A 1113 -3.03 0.49 64.23
N PHE A 1114 -2.67 -0.70 64.70
CA PHE A 1114 -2.51 -1.90 63.88
C PHE A 1114 -3.66 -2.88 64.16
N GLU A 1115 -4.35 -3.32 63.12
CA GLU A 1115 -5.47 -4.25 63.21
C GLU A 1115 -5.22 -5.47 62.30
N LEU A 1116 -5.45 -6.66 62.84
CA LEU A 1116 -5.32 -7.93 62.14
C LEU A 1116 -6.49 -8.84 62.51
N HIS A 1117 -7.28 -9.20 61.50
CA HIS A 1117 -8.23 -10.31 61.59
C HIS A 1117 -7.68 -11.49 60.80
N ALA A 1118 -7.71 -12.70 61.34
CA ALA A 1118 -7.15 -13.87 60.67
C ALA A 1118 -7.87 -15.17 61.06
N SER A 1119 -7.75 -16.16 60.19
CA SER A 1119 -8.23 -17.53 60.45
C SER A 1119 -7.45 -18.15 61.63
N MET A 1120 -6.12 -18.04 61.61
CA MET A 1120 -5.25 -18.43 62.72
C MET A 1120 -4.05 -17.47 62.86
N ILE A 1121 -3.71 -17.17 64.11
CA ILE A 1121 -2.49 -16.45 64.50
C ILE A 1121 -1.74 -17.38 65.46
N ASP A 1122 -0.53 -17.81 65.09
CA ASP A 1122 0.28 -18.66 65.97
C ASP A 1122 1.13 -17.78 66.90
N VAL A 1123 0.62 -17.60 68.12
CA VAL A 1123 1.28 -16.88 69.21
C VAL A 1123 2.17 -17.77 70.08
N SER A 1124 2.32 -19.06 69.76
CA SER A 1124 3.02 -20.04 70.61
C SER A 1124 4.55 -20.09 70.43
N ALA A 1125 5.08 -19.42 69.41
CA ALA A 1125 6.51 -19.39 69.12
C ALA A 1125 7.22 -18.14 69.69
N PHE A 1126 7.54 -18.14 70.99
CA PHE A 1126 8.60 -17.28 71.53
C PHE A 1126 9.68 -18.12 72.21
N ALA A 1127 10.68 -18.53 71.43
CA ALA A 1127 12.05 -18.58 71.90
C ALA A 1127 12.73 -17.28 71.46
N PRO A 1128 13.57 -16.63 72.30
CA PRO A 1128 14.36 -15.49 71.86
C PRO A 1128 15.30 -15.99 70.77
N VAL A 1129 14.98 -15.70 69.51
CA VAL A 1129 15.96 -15.81 68.44
C VAL A 1129 17.03 -14.77 68.77
N ALA A 1130 18.16 -15.25 69.28
CA ALA A 1130 19.39 -14.51 69.20
C ALA A 1130 19.57 -14.15 67.72
N LEU A 1131 19.52 -12.85 67.43
CA LEU A 1131 19.89 -12.32 66.13
C LEU A 1131 21.17 -13.01 65.66
N PRO A 1132 21.25 -13.50 64.42
CA PRO A 1132 22.52 -13.41 63.72
C PRO A 1132 22.83 -11.90 63.70
N LEU A 1133 23.81 -11.51 64.50
CA LEU A 1133 24.49 -10.23 64.34
C LEU A 1133 25.16 -10.24 62.97
N ASP A 1134 24.40 -9.97 61.92
CA ASP A 1134 24.93 -9.46 60.65
C ASP A 1134 23.84 -8.78 59.83
N PHE A 1135 23.41 -7.60 60.31
CA PHE A 1135 22.88 -6.55 59.44
C PHE A 1135 23.88 -5.42 59.39
N ASN A 1136 25.08 -5.75 58.92
CA ASN A 1136 26.05 -4.82 58.36
C ASN A 1136 26.52 -5.35 56.99
N GLN A 1137 25.59 -5.57 56.07
CA GLN A 1137 25.90 -5.21 54.69
C GLN A 1137 25.56 -3.74 54.51
N ALA A 1138 26.54 -2.92 54.91
CA ALA A 1138 26.76 -1.68 54.23
C ALA A 1138 26.87 -2.01 52.73
N MET A 1139 25.97 -1.45 51.92
CA MET A 1139 26.41 -0.92 50.63
C MET A 1139 27.39 0.21 50.95
N THR A 1140 28.64 -0.14 51.28
CA THR A 1140 29.73 0.84 51.27
C THR A 1140 30.19 1.03 49.82
N PRO A 1141 30.54 2.26 49.45
CA PRO A 1141 30.80 2.64 48.08
C PRO A 1141 32.14 2.03 47.63
N GLN A 1142 32.14 1.26 46.53
CA GLN A 1142 33.39 1.00 45.84
C GLN A 1142 33.77 2.24 45.02
N SER A 1143 34.61 3.07 45.62
CA SER A 1143 35.58 3.87 44.88
C SER A 1143 36.50 2.94 44.07
N GLN A 1144 36.86 3.42 42.87
CA GLN A 1144 37.85 2.87 41.93
C GLN A 1144 38.99 2.04 42.56
N PRO A 1145 39.47 1.01 41.85
CA PRO A 1145 40.87 0.62 41.89
C PRO A 1145 41.59 1.14 40.64
N SER A 1146 42.45 2.15 40.83
CA SER A 1146 43.59 2.40 39.95
C SER A 1146 44.81 1.60 40.41
N SER A 1147 45.53 1.06 39.40
CA SER A 1147 46.94 0.62 39.34
C SER A 1147 47.40 -0.71 39.97
N LEU A 1148 47.62 -1.70 39.07
CA LEU A 1148 48.89 -2.37 38.66
C LEU A 1148 49.80 -3.03 39.72
N PRO A 1149 50.47 -4.17 39.38
CA PRO A 1149 51.84 -4.05 38.85
C PRO A 1149 52.24 -5.03 37.72
N THR A 1150 52.95 -4.43 36.74
CA THR A 1150 54.03 -4.92 35.86
C THR A 1150 54.75 -6.21 36.30
N ALA A 1151 55.16 -7.15 35.43
CA ALA A 1151 56.12 -7.10 34.30
C ALA A 1151 56.15 -8.52 33.65
N ARG A 1152 56.65 -8.84 32.44
CA ARG A 1152 57.73 -8.28 31.60
C ARG A 1152 57.68 -8.98 30.21
N THR A 1153 57.79 -8.16 29.16
CA THR A 1153 58.58 -8.35 27.91
C THR A 1153 58.46 -9.62 27.04
N GLY A 1154 58.08 -9.39 25.76
CA GLY A 1154 58.87 -9.91 24.63
C GLY A 1154 58.11 -10.29 23.36
N ARG A 1155 57.92 -9.35 22.42
CA ARG A 1155 58.49 -9.36 21.04
C ARG A 1155 57.82 -8.32 20.13
N THR A 1156 58.65 -7.87 19.19
CA THR A 1156 58.64 -6.69 18.32
C THR A 1156 57.66 -6.73 17.12
N PRO A 1157 57.51 -5.59 16.39
CA PRO A 1157 56.38 -5.31 15.49
C PRO A 1157 56.72 -5.48 13.99
N SER A 1158 55.73 -5.95 13.21
CA SER A 1158 55.50 -5.67 11.78
C SER A 1158 54.27 -6.50 11.37
N SER A 1159 53.15 -5.95 10.94
CA SER A 1159 52.94 -5.42 9.59
C SER A 1159 51.61 -4.63 9.54
N LYS A 1160 51.57 -3.63 8.68
CA LYS A 1160 50.36 -2.88 8.29
C LYS A 1160 49.21 -3.83 7.85
N PRO A 1161 47.95 -3.59 8.23
CA PRO A 1161 46.81 -4.01 7.41
C PRO A 1161 46.67 -3.06 6.21
N PRO A 1162 46.24 -3.56 5.04
CA PRO A 1162 46.27 -2.81 3.78
C PRO A 1162 45.20 -1.72 3.74
N ASP A 1163 45.53 -0.61 3.06
CA ASP A 1163 44.59 0.44 2.68
C ASP A 1163 43.36 -0.15 1.96
N PRO A 1164 42.16 0.45 2.14
CA PRO A 1164 41.00 0.08 1.35
C PRO A 1164 41.30 0.30 -0.15
N PRO A 1165 40.85 -0.60 -1.04
CA PRO A 1165 41.13 -0.47 -2.45
C PRO A 1165 40.51 0.83 -3.00
N PRO A 1166 41.17 1.51 -3.95
CA PRO A 1166 40.63 2.72 -4.54
C PRO A 1166 39.31 2.40 -5.23
N VAL A 1167 38.32 3.27 -5.01
CA VAL A 1167 37.05 3.31 -5.74
C VAL A 1167 37.37 3.32 -7.24
N LYS A 1168 37.20 2.16 -7.90
CA LYS A 1168 37.24 2.07 -9.35
C LYS A 1168 36.05 2.87 -9.89
N ALA A 1169 36.35 3.91 -10.66
CA ALA A 1169 35.36 4.54 -11.52
C ALA A 1169 34.64 3.43 -12.32
N LYS A 1170 33.30 3.46 -12.29
CA LYS A 1170 32.46 2.55 -13.08
C LYS A 1170 32.91 2.59 -14.55
N PRO A 1171 33.02 1.44 -15.24
CA PRO A 1171 33.18 1.47 -16.68
C PRO A 1171 31.94 2.15 -17.26
N ARG A 1172 32.15 3.22 -18.05
CA ARG A 1172 31.11 3.75 -18.92
C ARG A 1172 30.65 2.59 -19.80
N SER A 1173 29.35 2.34 -19.88
CA SER A 1173 28.82 1.37 -20.83
C SER A 1173 29.12 1.87 -22.25
N PHE A 1174 29.46 0.93 -23.13
CA PHE A 1174 29.69 1.17 -24.55
C PHE A 1174 28.51 1.92 -25.21
N LEU A 1175 27.29 1.72 -24.69
CA LEU A 1175 26.06 2.42 -25.11
C LEU A 1175 26.06 3.93 -24.83
N GLN A 1176 26.70 4.40 -23.74
CA GLN A 1176 26.81 5.84 -23.47
C GLN A 1176 27.72 6.52 -24.51
N SER A 1177 28.74 5.81 -25.00
CA SER A 1177 29.67 6.31 -26.01
C SER A 1177 29.08 6.33 -27.43
N ILE A 1178 28.07 5.51 -27.71
CA ILE A 1178 27.35 5.52 -29.00
C ILE A 1178 26.31 6.64 -29.04
N PHE A 1179 25.64 6.93 -27.92
CA PHE A 1179 24.70 8.05 -27.83
C PHE A 1179 25.38 9.43 -27.84
N ASP A 1180 26.62 9.54 -27.36
CA ASP A 1180 27.40 10.79 -27.47
C ASP A 1180 27.98 11.02 -28.88
N LEU A 1181 27.83 10.05 -29.81
CA LEU A 1181 28.36 10.10 -31.18
C LEU A 1181 27.29 10.42 -32.25
N PHE A 1182 26.00 10.39 -31.89
CA PHE A 1182 24.86 10.82 -32.71
C PHE A 1182 24.27 12.12 -32.15
#